data_AF-A0A4T0X0U4-F1
#
_entry.id   AF-A0A4T0X0U4-F1
#
_cell.length_a   1.000
_cell.length_b   1.000
_cell.length_c   1.000
_cell.angle_alpha   90.00
_cell.angle_beta   90.00
_cell.angle_gamma   90.00
#
_symmetry.space_group_name_H-M   'P 1'
#
loop_
_entity.id
_entity.type
_entity.pdbx_description
1 polymer ?
#
loop_
_entity_poly.entity_id
_entity_poly.type
_entity_poly.pdbx_seq_one_letter_code
_entity_poly.pdbx_strand_id
1 'polypeptide(L)'
;MPNDNPFAFDDDESDSDSFQQNVLDLYHSEDENQREDFETRLQPPPVATRASMSPRRGDHGPFVLSDEEYGIVSEDESTSCRNSADDIYYEKRSIPEYEGSINTQMKSSNIFVDEYDTTNGSAMLNTSNTNFLSHESIDYKNAYPVENHAYYQTNRLGIEDEYYGDHSSSNFFQPFERDQDEPELDNNALFEDQEAALKTDIQQTNFADKCDNKVELIDGKYYSFDYPIPDQLLKKIPFEGAKKLTEFTHVRYHAITSDPKDYSADNFAAREYVENYPLRQNLYSVKRETELMIVCTMYNEDEVLLGRTLKGIFKNIKTMYNLRENPDEHPWGRDSWKKIVVVIVSDGKNKINIKSKALLTLLGTFQEGIMQEYVNDDFVNGHLFEYTTTFGIGKFNYNWEKKAYNVPLVTEQTVPVQLMFLLKTENKQKINSHRWALNFLCPNLNPKVVILLDVGTEPGPDSIYKLWKAFKDPNIGGACGEIRAMLGNHASPNDESSIIKKMVRSIYFTISDFWTCIINPLIAAQNFEYKMSNILDKPMESAFGFVTVLPGAFSAYRYEALKGEPLRAYFHGEDMKSNNEKPAGILESNMYLAEDRILCFELVTKSDKSYLLKYVHNAFAVTDVPNQINEFVNQRRRWLNGSFFAALYSILHFYRILISTHSIGRKINIIIEMIYQTINILLSWFALSTYFLVFRILSTNVGATFIGENTGKILSIVFLWVYIAAIVLTFIISFGNKPNDAKYMYLLGFSLFGTIAIYMMFCVACLTYASVKGIQENILNSQSNLPIVLQYFKNAKFRDLTISLASTYVLYIISSAIFFDMFHIFACVVQYILLSPAYINVLGIFAFCNINDISWGTKGALTNEQPKRRAIASGKEGEGEKQVLILSDSMGNPDELYKTAQELLVEGEIKEEKSFEEIEREKISLNIKKSEKNYALGRTYTVLIWLISNFILLVVILRTGGLEEYSEFKNSEQNNKSKVKRDYWNDNNVANTFMTVILWLVAGLALFRLIGCIYYRISFFINERRFHRKMVI
;
A
#
# COMPACT_ATOMS: atom_id res chain seq x y z
N MET A 1 -28.01 -77.88 4.34
CA MET A 1 -29.39 -78.02 4.88
C MET A 1 -29.94 -76.62 5.14
N PRO A 2 -31.23 -76.38 4.88
CA PRO A 2 -31.57 -75.27 3.99
C PRO A 2 -32.70 -74.34 4.50
N ASN A 3 -32.92 -73.20 3.83
CA ASN A 3 -34.11 -73.05 2.95
C ASN A 3 -34.18 -71.67 2.24
N ASP A 4 -34.70 -71.74 1.00
CA ASP A 4 -35.63 -70.83 0.33
C ASP A 4 -35.20 -69.39 -0.09
N ASN A 5 -34.70 -69.36 -1.33
CA ASN A 5 -34.94 -68.36 -2.40
C ASN A 5 -36.46 -68.34 -2.81
N PRO A 6 -37.00 -67.55 -3.79
CA PRO A 6 -36.37 -66.69 -4.81
C PRO A 6 -37.10 -65.32 -5.10
N PHE A 7 -36.98 -64.83 -6.35
CA PHE A 7 -37.48 -63.60 -7.02
C PHE A 7 -36.52 -62.39 -6.96
N ALA A 8 -35.76 -61.99 -8.00
CA ALA A 8 -35.71 -62.30 -9.45
C ALA A 8 -36.96 -61.86 -10.27
N PHE A 9 -36.87 -61.27 -11.47
CA PHE A 9 -35.78 -60.89 -12.40
C PHE A 9 -35.84 -59.33 -12.67
N ASP A 10 -35.12 -58.61 -13.55
CA ASP A 10 -34.40 -58.91 -14.80
C ASP A 10 -33.04 -58.16 -14.90
N ASP A 11 -31.96 -58.86 -15.26
CA ASP A 11 -31.18 -58.80 -16.52
C ASP A 11 -31.01 -57.42 -17.24
N ASP A 12 -29.87 -57.08 -17.87
CA ASP A 12 -28.94 -57.95 -18.61
C ASP A 12 -27.44 -57.54 -18.57
N GLU A 13 -26.61 -58.45 -19.08
CA GLU A 13 -25.16 -58.44 -19.33
C GLU A 13 -24.57 -57.10 -19.87
N SER A 14 -23.44 -56.55 -19.41
CA SER A 14 -22.06 -57.05 -19.21
C SER A 14 -21.20 -57.15 -20.47
N ASP A 15 -20.15 -56.34 -20.56
CA ASP A 15 -18.94 -56.66 -21.31
C ASP A 15 -17.75 -55.96 -20.64
N SER A 16 -16.71 -56.71 -20.26
CA SER A 16 -15.65 -56.23 -19.35
C SER A 16 -14.26 -56.42 -19.93
N ASP A 17 -13.88 -55.54 -20.85
CA ASP A 17 -12.55 -55.47 -21.42
C ASP A 17 -12.10 -54.00 -21.60
N SER A 18 -10.79 -53.77 -21.79
CA SER A 18 -10.12 -52.48 -22.09
C SER A 18 -9.61 -51.53 -20.98
N PHE A 19 -9.57 -51.89 -19.68
CA PHE A 19 -9.00 -51.01 -18.63
C PHE A 19 -7.82 -51.55 -17.78
N GLN A 20 -7.00 -52.45 -18.33
CA GLN A 20 -5.72 -52.88 -17.73
C GLN A 20 -4.49 -52.77 -18.67
N GLN A 21 -4.51 -51.84 -19.64
CA GLN A 21 -3.45 -51.73 -20.67
C GLN A 21 -2.82 -50.32 -20.80
N ASN A 22 -2.87 -49.46 -19.77
CA ASN A 22 -2.40 -48.05 -19.86
C ASN A 22 -1.69 -47.51 -18.60
N VAL A 23 -1.08 -48.38 -17.78
CA VAL A 23 -0.41 -47.99 -16.51
C VAL A 23 1.02 -48.56 -16.39
N LEU A 24 1.58 -49.12 -17.45
CA LEU A 24 2.90 -49.78 -17.43
C LEU A 24 3.98 -49.14 -18.32
N ASP A 25 3.61 -48.38 -19.36
CA ASP A 25 4.57 -47.79 -20.32
C ASP A 25 5.07 -46.38 -19.94
N LEU A 26 5.09 -46.06 -18.63
CA LEU A 26 5.46 -44.73 -18.12
C LEU A 26 6.48 -44.75 -16.95
N TYR A 27 7.21 -45.87 -16.79
CA TYR A 27 8.20 -46.07 -15.73
C TYR A 27 9.55 -46.69 -16.20
N HIS A 28 9.88 -46.59 -17.50
CA HIS A 28 11.13 -47.13 -18.06
C HIS A 28 11.88 -46.18 -19.01
N SER A 29 12.25 -44.99 -18.52
CA SER A 29 13.39 -44.23 -19.07
C SER A 29 13.78 -43.03 -18.18
N GLU A 30 14.66 -43.22 -17.19
CA GLU A 30 15.55 -42.15 -16.67
C GLU A 30 16.67 -42.74 -15.77
N ASP A 31 17.92 -42.61 -16.25
CA ASP A 31 19.24 -42.66 -15.59
C ASP A 31 19.50 -43.51 -14.32
N GLU A 32 19.90 -44.76 -14.55
CA GLU A 32 20.86 -45.45 -13.65
C GLU A 32 22.28 -44.85 -13.80
N ASN A 33 22.53 -43.64 -13.28
CA ASN A 33 23.89 -43.07 -13.27
C ASN A 33 24.20 -42.04 -12.14
N GLN A 34 23.43 -42.04 -11.03
CA GLN A 34 23.69 -41.20 -9.85
C GLN A 34 23.57 -41.97 -8.52
N ARG A 35 24.35 -43.03 -8.32
CA ARG A 35 24.32 -43.85 -7.09
C ARG A 35 25.65 -44.07 -6.34
N GLU A 36 26.77 -43.51 -6.79
CA GLU A 36 28.07 -43.66 -6.10
C GLU A 36 28.59 -42.40 -5.35
N ASP A 37 27.94 -41.24 -5.50
CA ASP A 37 28.47 -39.95 -4.98
C ASP A 37 27.83 -39.48 -3.65
N PHE A 38 27.08 -40.36 -2.95
CA PHE A 38 26.20 -39.96 -1.83
C PHE A 38 26.73 -40.24 -0.40
N GLU A 39 27.88 -40.91 -0.23
CA GLU A 39 28.41 -41.28 1.10
C GLU A 39 29.55 -40.38 1.64
N THR A 40 30.05 -39.40 0.86
CA THR A 40 31.28 -38.64 1.20
C THR A 40 31.07 -37.19 1.67
N ARG A 41 29.85 -36.79 2.05
CA ARG A 41 29.55 -35.40 2.50
C ARG A 41 28.82 -35.28 3.86
N LEU A 42 29.32 -35.99 4.88
CA LEU A 42 28.96 -35.77 6.29
C LEU A 42 30.21 -35.62 7.18
N GLN A 43 30.89 -34.47 7.09
CA GLN A 43 31.82 -34.01 8.12
C GLN A 43 31.63 -32.51 8.40
N PRO A 44 31.58 -32.07 9.67
CA PRO A 44 31.56 -30.65 10.03
C PRO A 44 32.97 -30.03 9.94
N PRO A 45 33.09 -28.71 9.67
CA PRO A 45 34.39 -28.04 9.67
C PRO A 45 35.01 -28.00 11.08
N PRO A 46 36.34 -28.09 11.22
CA PRO A 46 37.01 -28.20 12.52
C PRO A 46 37.01 -26.89 13.31
N VAL A 47 36.82 -27.00 14.63
CA VAL A 47 36.87 -25.87 15.58
C VAL A 47 38.31 -25.48 15.89
N ALA A 48 38.76 -24.34 15.38
CA ALA A 48 40.06 -23.76 15.73
C ALA A 48 40.06 -23.27 17.20
N THR A 49 40.90 -23.88 18.04
CA THR A 49 40.93 -23.65 19.49
C THR A 49 41.86 -22.50 19.89
N ARG A 50 41.57 -21.86 21.04
CA ARG A 50 42.26 -20.65 21.52
C ARG A 50 43.46 -20.96 22.43
N ALA A 51 44.61 -20.34 22.18
CA ALA A 51 45.73 -20.14 23.12
C ALA A 51 46.53 -18.89 22.70
N SER A 52 47.18 -18.09 23.56
CA SER A 52 47.14 -17.96 25.02
C SER A 52 47.78 -16.62 25.48
N MET A 53 47.26 -16.01 26.56
CA MET A 53 47.93 -15.05 27.48
C MET A 53 48.67 -13.78 26.95
N SER A 54 48.01 -12.62 27.08
CA SER A 54 48.31 -11.48 28.01
C SER A 54 49.78 -11.02 28.33
N PRO A 55 49.99 -9.82 28.93
CA PRO A 55 49.39 -8.48 28.72
C PRO A 55 50.40 -7.29 28.80
N ARG A 56 49.99 -6.05 28.43
CA ARG A 56 50.42 -4.68 28.91
C ARG A 56 50.21 -3.63 27.78
N ARG A 57 50.30 -2.30 27.96
CA ARG A 57 49.97 -1.32 29.04
C ARG A 57 50.46 0.06 28.56
N GLY A 58 49.62 1.11 28.54
CA GLY A 58 50.00 2.46 28.10
C GLY A 58 50.13 2.63 26.57
N ASP A 59 50.27 3.84 26.01
CA ASP A 59 50.07 5.18 26.59
C ASP A 59 49.93 6.26 25.48
N HIS A 60 49.50 7.47 25.86
CA HIS A 60 49.62 8.76 25.14
C HIS A 60 49.37 8.89 23.61
N GLY A 61 48.24 9.52 23.28
CA GLY A 61 48.25 10.90 22.72
C GLY A 61 48.25 11.12 21.18
N PRO A 62 47.99 12.36 20.70
CA PRO A 62 47.59 12.61 19.30
C PRO A 62 48.34 13.74 18.54
N PHE A 63 48.62 13.55 17.24
CA PHE A 63 48.82 14.59 16.21
C PHE A 63 48.25 14.04 14.87
N VAL A 64 47.58 14.75 13.92
CA VAL A 64 47.37 16.18 13.55
C VAL A 64 48.24 16.65 12.37
N LEU A 65 47.58 16.89 11.21
CA LEU A 65 48.05 17.56 9.96
C LEU A 65 49.22 16.85 9.21
N SER A 66 49.48 17.07 7.90
CA SER A 66 48.98 18.06 6.93
C SER A 66 48.90 17.50 5.48
N ASP A 67 48.38 18.36 4.60
CA ASP A 67 48.29 18.33 3.14
C ASP A 67 49.65 18.15 2.40
N GLU A 68 49.62 17.69 1.14
CA GLU A 68 49.98 18.50 -0.07
C GLU A 68 49.77 17.74 -1.41
N GLU A 69 49.93 18.45 -2.54
CA GLU A 69 49.59 18.04 -3.91
C GLU A 69 50.77 17.42 -4.69
N TYR A 70 50.52 16.74 -5.84
CA TYR A 70 51.00 17.14 -7.19
C TYR A 70 50.90 16.03 -8.27
N GLY A 71 49.99 16.24 -9.23
CA GLY A 71 50.31 16.53 -10.65
C GLY A 71 51.17 15.61 -11.56
N ILE A 72 50.49 15.06 -12.58
CA ILE A 72 50.81 15.04 -14.04
C ILE A 72 52.06 14.29 -14.60
N VAL A 73 51.83 13.44 -15.62
CA VAL A 73 52.45 13.37 -16.99
C VAL A 73 52.51 11.93 -17.53
N SER A 74 52.28 11.81 -18.85
CA SER A 74 52.22 10.60 -19.70
C SER A 74 53.57 10.18 -20.29
N GLU A 75 53.62 8.99 -20.92
CA GLU A 75 54.07 8.87 -22.33
C GLU A 75 53.62 7.53 -22.96
N ASP A 76 53.58 7.49 -24.30
CA ASP A 76 53.14 6.36 -25.14
C ASP A 76 54.26 5.36 -25.46
N GLU A 77 53.91 4.17 -25.97
CA GLU A 77 54.45 3.72 -27.28
C GLU A 77 53.65 2.52 -27.86
N SER A 78 53.93 2.14 -29.12
CA SER A 78 53.16 1.16 -29.89
C SER A 78 54.03 0.32 -30.84
N THR A 79 53.57 -0.87 -31.30
CA THR A 79 53.53 -1.27 -32.75
C THR A 79 53.19 -2.75 -33.06
N SER A 80 52.39 -2.91 -34.13
CA SER A 80 52.39 -3.96 -35.19
C SER A 80 52.36 -5.49 -34.93
N CYS A 81 51.19 -6.08 -35.23
CA CYS A 81 50.91 -7.06 -36.30
C CYS A 81 51.85 -8.26 -36.63
N ARG A 82 51.23 -9.46 -36.79
CA ARG A 82 51.48 -10.36 -37.95
C ARG A 82 50.37 -11.41 -38.17
N ASN A 83 50.31 -11.95 -39.39
CA ASN A 83 49.26 -12.85 -39.90
C ASN A 83 49.68 -14.33 -39.89
N SER A 84 48.70 -15.25 -39.88
CA SER A 84 48.69 -16.48 -40.70
C SER A 84 47.25 -17.04 -40.83
N ALA A 85 46.97 -17.80 -41.89
CA ALA A 85 45.68 -18.46 -42.14
C ALA A 85 45.76 -19.97 -41.84
N ASP A 86 44.63 -20.70 -41.97
CA ASP A 86 44.48 -21.82 -42.93
C ASP A 86 43.15 -22.61 -42.75
N ASP A 87 42.19 -22.32 -43.65
CA ASP A 87 41.55 -23.25 -44.63
C ASP A 87 40.76 -24.54 -44.21
N ILE A 88 40.06 -25.13 -45.21
CA ILE A 88 39.59 -26.54 -45.36
C ILE A 88 38.11 -26.95 -45.02
N TYR A 89 37.23 -26.74 -46.04
CA TYR A 89 36.38 -27.74 -46.76
C TYR A 89 34.98 -28.30 -46.34
N TYR A 90 34.14 -28.48 -47.41
CA TYR A 90 33.06 -29.49 -47.68
C TYR A 90 31.73 -29.47 -46.86
N GLU A 91 30.53 -29.89 -47.33
CA GLU A 91 29.80 -29.96 -48.64
C GLU A 91 28.36 -30.55 -48.39
N LYS A 92 27.31 -30.64 -49.25
CA LYS A 92 26.88 -30.18 -50.61
C LYS A 92 25.34 -30.39 -50.76
N ARG A 93 24.70 -29.82 -51.81
CA ARG A 93 23.38 -30.22 -52.42
C ARG A 93 22.09 -29.99 -51.57
N SER A 94 20.87 -29.89 -52.12
CA SER A 94 20.38 -29.85 -53.54
C SER A 94 18.98 -29.20 -53.65
N ILE A 95 18.66 -28.66 -54.84
CA ILE A 95 17.31 -28.23 -55.29
C ILE A 95 16.59 -29.41 -56.00
N PRO A 96 15.25 -29.41 -56.18
CA PRO A 96 14.66 -28.87 -57.43
C PRO A 96 13.32 -28.11 -57.26
N GLU A 97 12.78 -27.57 -58.36
CA GLU A 97 11.56 -26.74 -58.41
C GLU A 97 10.24 -27.55 -58.45
N TYR A 98 9.09 -26.85 -58.38
CA TYR A 98 7.88 -27.22 -59.12
C TYR A 98 6.96 -26.02 -59.42
N GLU A 99 6.37 -25.98 -60.61
CA GLU A 99 5.37 -24.97 -61.03
C GLU A 99 3.92 -25.42 -60.74
N GLY A 100 2.96 -24.48 -60.71
CA GLY A 100 1.52 -24.75 -60.64
C GLY A 100 0.67 -23.50 -60.87
N SER A 101 -0.40 -23.59 -61.66
CA SER A 101 -1.03 -22.42 -62.29
C SER A 101 -2.57 -22.35 -62.17
N ILE A 102 -3.09 -21.10 -62.15
CA ILE A 102 -4.39 -20.64 -62.71
C ILE A 102 -5.68 -21.38 -62.27
N ASN A 103 -6.62 -20.69 -61.58
CA ASN A 103 -7.74 -20.01 -62.28
C ASN A 103 -8.65 -19.12 -61.39
N THR A 104 -9.44 -18.31 -62.10
CA THR A 104 -10.47 -17.31 -61.73
C THR A 104 -11.68 -17.80 -60.92
N GLN A 105 -12.33 -16.88 -60.17
CA GLN A 105 -13.64 -16.35 -60.58
C GLN A 105 -14.01 -15.00 -59.92
N MET A 106 -14.92 -14.27 -60.57
CA MET A 106 -15.40 -12.92 -60.19
C MET A 106 -16.75 -12.97 -59.45
N LYS A 107 -17.07 -11.90 -58.72
CA LYS A 107 -18.34 -11.18 -58.92
C LYS A 107 -18.24 -9.72 -58.48
N SER A 108 -19.02 -8.84 -59.10
CA SER A 108 -18.86 -7.39 -59.04
C SER A 108 -20.16 -6.63 -58.78
N SER A 109 -20.00 -5.38 -58.33
CA SER A 109 -20.76 -4.17 -58.71
C SER A 109 -22.30 -4.14 -58.61
N ASN A 110 -22.82 -3.18 -57.84
CA ASN A 110 -23.62 -2.02 -58.30
C ASN A 110 -23.89 -1.06 -57.09
N ILE A 111 -23.95 0.29 -57.13
CA ILE A 111 -24.37 1.32 -58.12
C ILE A 111 -25.91 1.43 -58.19
N PHE A 112 -26.62 2.56 -57.93
CA PHE A 112 -26.32 3.95 -57.48
C PHE A 112 -27.68 4.61 -57.02
N VAL A 113 -27.79 5.94 -56.94
CA VAL A 113 -29.03 6.79 -57.07
C VAL A 113 -29.86 7.15 -55.80
N ASP A 114 -29.66 8.40 -55.34
CA ASP A 114 -30.57 9.57 -55.14
C ASP A 114 -31.84 9.64 -54.23
N GLU A 115 -32.12 10.92 -53.88
CA GLU A 115 -33.42 11.64 -53.66
C GLU A 115 -34.21 11.64 -52.31
N TYR A 116 -34.02 12.74 -51.56
CA TYR A 116 -35.01 13.80 -51.19
C TYR A 116 -36.30 13.57 -50.33
N ASP A 117 -36.46 14.54 -49.42
CA ASP A 117 -37.69 15.29 -49.00
C ASP A 117 -38.70 14.87 -47.89
N THR A 118 -38.76 15.76 -46.89
CA THR A 118 -39.93 16.40 -46.22
C THR A 118 -41.08 15.63 -45.53
N THR A 119 -41.24 15.98 -44.24
CA THR A 119 -42.50 16.32 -43.53
C THR A 119 -43.62 15.28 -43.30
N ASN A 120 -44.11 15.21 -42.05
CA ASN A 120 -45.46 15.71 -41.68
C ASN A 120 -45.74 15.59 -40.16
N GLY A 121 -46.82 16.24 -39.67
CA GLY A 121 -47.74 15.50 -38.78
C GLY A 121 -48.07 15.98 -37.35
N SER A 122 -47.95 17.28 -37.03
CA SER A 122 -48.80 18.03 -36.08
C SER A 122 -49.59 17.36 -34.92
N ALA A 123 -49.32 17.87 -33.70
CA ALA A 123 -50.28 18.42 -32.72
C ALA A 123 -51.31 17.56 -31.94
N MET A 124 -51.28 17.70 -30.60
CA MET A 124 -52.38 18.13 -29.67
C MET A 124 -52.00 17.83 -28.20
N LEU A 125 -52.52 18.48 -27.15
CA LEU A 125 -52.88 19.87 -26.82
C LEU A 125 -53.35 19.89 -25.33
N ASN A 126 -53.35 21.06 -24.65
CA ASN A 126 -54.12 21.37 -23.42
C ASN A 126 -53.77 20.61 -22.09
N THR A 127 -53.96 21.10 -20.84
CA THR A 127 -54.15 22.42 -20.14
C THR A 127 -54.29 22.10 -18.61
N SER A 128 -54.19 22.96 -17.57
CA SER A 128 -53.75 24.37 -17.34
C SER A 128 -53.89 24.76 -15.82
N ASN A 129 -53.45 25.97 -15.42
CA ASN A 129 -53.93 26.82 -14.28
C ASN A 129 -53.49 26.44 -12.81
N THR A 130 -53.34 27.32 -11.80
CA THR A 130 -53.28 28.82 -11.54
C THR A 130 -52.75 29.07 -10.07
N ASN A 131 -52.52 30.25 -9.44
CA ASN A 131 -52.69 31.69 -9.75
C ASN A 131 -51.78 32.67 -8.91
N PHE A 132 -51.32 33.74 -9.56
CA PHE A 132 -51.13 35.19 -9.23
C PHE A 132 -51.17 35.89 -7.83
N LEU A 133 -50.62 37.14 -7.85
CA LEU A 133 -50.72 38.36 -6.95
C LEU A 133 -49.57 38.61 -5.94
N SER A 134 -49.11 39.84 -5.59
CA SER A 134 -49.28 41.23 -6.15
C SER A 134 -48.25 42.26 -5.56
N HIS A 135 -48.24 43.52 -6.06
CA HIS A 135 -47.34 44.66 -5.72
C HIS A 135 -47.56 45.37 -4.35
N GLU A 136 -46.58 46.16 -3.87
CA GLU A 136 -46.73 47.63 -3.62
C GLU A 136 -45.39 48.40 -3.40
N SER A 137 -45.42 49.74 -3.30
CA SER A 137 -44.24 50.66 -3.26
C SER A 137 -44.57 52.06 -2.70
N ILE A 138 -43.63 52.75 -1.99
CA ILE A 138 -43.76 54.15 -1.48
C ILE A 138 -42.38 54.88 -1.41
N ASP A 139 -42.37 56.22 -1.22
CA ASP A 139 -41.35 57.19 -1.71
C ASP A 139 -40.95 58.28 -0.66
N TYR A 140 -40.02 59.21 -1.02
CA TYR A 140 -39.68 60.54 -0.45
C TYR A 140 -38.43 60.80 0.45
N LYS A 141 -37.29 61.06 -0.22
CA LYS A 141 -36.48 62.33 -0.25
C LYS A 141 -35.82 63.01 0.98
N ASN A 142 -34.55 63.42 0.71
CA ASN A 142 -33.82 64.67 1.08
C ASN A 142 -33.16 64.87 2.46
N ALA A 143 -31.81 64.87 2.49
CA ALA A 143 -30.96 66.03 2.85
C ALA A 143 -29.46 65.79 2.52
N TYR A 144 -28.68 66.87 2.31
CA TYR A 144 -27.21 66.93 2.07
C TYR A 144 -26.55 67.76 3.22
N PRO A 145 -25.20 67.77 3.47
CA PRO A 145 -24.11 67.60 2.49
C PRO A 145 -22.84 66.79 2.86
N VAL A 146 -22.28 66.15 1.82
CA VAL A 146 -20.85 66.09 1.39
C VAL A 146 -19.71 66.08 2.44
N GLU A 147 -18.98 64.96 2.56
CA GLU A 147 -17.59 64.86 2.04
C GLU A 147 -17.07 63.40 1.86
N ASN A 148 -16.58 63.13 0.64
CA ASN A 148 -15.61 62.14 0.13
C ASN A 148 -15.44 60.67 0.64
N HIS A 149 -15.10 59.82 -0.36
CA HIS A 149 -14.53 58.46 -0.30
C HIS A 149 -15.34 57.31 0.35
N ALA A 150 -16.11 56.58 -0.47
CA ALA A 150 -15.62 55.32 -1.09
C ALA A 150 -16.71 54.64 -1.97
N TYR A 151 -16.28 53.90 -3.00
CA TYR A 151 -17.06 53.01 -3.90
C TYR A 151 -18.29 53.58 -4.64
N TYR A 152 -18.47 53.16 -5.90
CA TYR A 152 -19.57 52.26 -6.27
C TYR A 152 -19.38 51.66 -7.66
N GLN A 153 -19.98 50.48 -7.87
CA GLN A 153 -20.19 49.90 -9.21
C GLN A 153 -21.22 50.73 -9.98
N THR A 154 -21.07 50.82 -11.31
CA THR A 154 -22.21 51.11 -12.19
C THR A 154 -22.23 50.16 -13.38
N ASN A 155 -23.08 49.14 -13.32
CA ASN A 155 -23.54 48.50 -14.55
C ASN A 155 -24.38 49.50 -15.34
N ARG A 156 -23.97 49.80 -16.58
CA ARG A 156 -24.87 50.27 -17.63
C ARG A 156 -24.60 49.48 -18.89
N LEU A 157 -25.67 49.13 -19.59
CA LEU A 157 -25.59 48.40 -20.85
C LEU A 157 -24.97 49.30 -21.93
N GLY A 158 -23.81 48.89 -22.42
CA GLY A 158 -23.38 49.14 -23.80
C GLY A 158 -23.40 47.81 -24.52
N ILE A 159 -24.09 47.72 -25.66
CA ILE A 159 -23.96 46.60 -26.60
C ILE A 159 -23.12 47.14 -27.74
N GLU A 160 -21.86 46.74 -27.79
CA GLU A 160 -20.98 46.97 -28.95
C GLU A 160 -19.91 45.86 -28.99
N ASP A 161 -19.96 45.09 -30.06
CA ASP A 161 -19.16 43.95 -30.49
C ASP A 161 -17.79 43.69 -29.81
N GLU A 162 -17.69 42.57 -29.07
CA GLU A 162 -16.42 41.87 -28.85
C GLU A 162 -16.38 40.54 -29.62
N TYR A 163 -15.19 40.19 -30.11
CA TYR A 163 -14.96 39.09 -31.05
C TYR A 163 -15.16 37.69 -30.44
N TYR A 164 -15.35 36.69 -31.31
CA TYR A 164 -15.44 35.26 -30.98
C TYR A 164 -14.34 34.79 -30.00
N GLY A 165 -14.73 34.56 -28.73
CA GLY A 165 -13.91 33.94 -27.70
C GLY A 165 -14.29 32.48 -27.44
N ASP A 166 -13.29 31.62 -27.22
CA ASP A 166 -13.49 30.18 -27.08
C ASP A 166 -14.05 29.79 -25.69
N HIS A 167 -15.39 29.69 -25.62
CA HIS A 167 -16.11 29.25 -24.42
C HIS A 167 -15.76 27.82 -23.95
N SER A 168 -15.21 26.93 -24.80
CA SER A 168 -14.89 25.55 -24.40
C SER A 168 -13.81 25.48 -23.33
N SER A 169 -12.84 26.39 -23.40
CA SER A 169 -11.65 26.47 -22.53
C SER A 169 -11.95 26.74 -21.04
N SER A 170 -13.17 27.19 -20.71
CA SER A 170 -13.56 27.70 -19.39
C SER A 170 -13.90 26.64 -18.34
N ASN A 171 -14.14 25.38 -18.73
CA ASN A 171 -14.64 24.34 -17.82
C ASN A 171 -13.56 23.56 -17.06
N PHE A 172 -12.28 23.66 -17.46
CA PHE A 172 -11.19 22.84 -16.92
C PHE A 172 -10.25 23.59 -15.96
N PHE A 173 -10.05 24.90 -16.19
CA PHE A 173 -9.25 25.74 -15.31
C PHE A 173 -10.15 26.41 -14.28
N GLN A 174 -9.95 26.14 -12.99
CA GLN A 174 -10.71 26.78 -11.92
C GLN A 174 -10.06 28.11 -11.56
N PRO A 175 -10.80 29.25 -11.56
CA PRO A 175 -10.31 30.51 -11.01
C PRO A 175 -10.04 30.34 -9.50
N PHE A 176 -8.95 30.92 -9.00
CA PHE A 176 -8.50 30.64 -7.65
C PHE A 176 -9.35 31.36 -6.59
N GLU A 177 -10.14 30.60 -5.82
CA GLU A 177 -10.78 31.09 -4.60
C GLU A 177 -9.72 31.42 -3.54
N ARG A 178 -9.24 32.66 -3.54
CA ARG A 178 -8.31 33.19 -2.53
C ARG A 178 -8.97 33.21 -1.14
N ASP A 179 -8.58 32.28 -0.27
CA ASP A 179 -8.85 32.39 1.16
C ASP A 179 -8.06 33.58 1.75
N GLN A 180 -8.68 34.33 2.66
CA GLN A 180 -8.18 35.60 3.19
C GLN A 180 -6.86 35.49 3.99
N ASP A 181 -6.49 34.27 4.41
CA ASP A 181 -5.34 33.98 5.25
C ASP A 181 -4.09 33.49 4.48
N GLU A 182 -4.17 33.24 3.16
CA GLU A 182 -2.98 32.86 2.38
C GLU A 182 -2.19 34.10 1.93
N PRO A 183 -0.88 34.21 2.24
CA PRO A 183 -0.09 35.36 1.83
C PRO A 183 0.03 35.43 0.31
N GLU A 184 0.00 36.64 -0.26
CA GLU A 184 0.23 36.81 -1.69
C GLU A 184 1.62 36.31 -2.08
N LEU A 185 1.65 35.62 -3.22
CA LEU A 185 2.87 35.16 -3.84
C LEU A 185 3.35 36.26 -4.77
N ASP A 186 4.39 36.97 -4.36
CA ASP A 186 5.17 37.82 -5.26
C ASP A 186 5.89 36.91 -6.26
N ASN A 187 5.36 36.88 -7.49
CA ASN A 187 5.80 36.00 -8.56
C ASN A 187 7.02 36.56 -9.31
N ASN A 188 7.36 37.84 -9.15
CA ASN A 188 8.41 38.49 -9.92
C ASN A 188 9.80 38.18 -9.31
N ALA A 189 9.94 38.42 -8.01
CA ALA A 189 11.19 38.25 -7.26
C ALA A 189 11.81 36.84 -7.34
N LEU A 190 11.02 35.79 -7.64
CA LEU A 190 11.52 34.40 -7.67
C LEU A 190 12.50 34.11 -8.81
N PHE A 191 12.51 34.94 -9.86
CA PHE A 191 13.41 34.81 -11.01
C PHE A 191 14.18 36.11 -11.33
N GLU A 192 14.21 37.10 -10.43
CA GLU A 192 14.86 38.40 -10.72
C GLU A 192 16.40 38.34 -10.74
N ASP A 193 17.04 37.49 -9.94
CA ASP A 193 18.51 37.31 -9.92
C ASP A 193 19.10 36.59 -11.17
N GLN A 194 18.31 36.37 -12.23
CA GLN A 194 18.60 35.35 -13.24
C GLN A 194 19.35 35.80 -14.52
N GLU A 195 19.96 36.98 -14.55
CA GLU A 195 21.07 37.23 -15.50
C GLU A 195 22.23 36.24 -15.29
N ALA A 196 22.40 35.72 -14.07
CA ALA A 196 23.31 34.61 -13.80
C ALA A 196 22.77 33.25 -14.30
N ALA A 197 21.45 33.00 -14.19
CA ALA A 197 20.88 31.69 -14.53
C ALA A 197 20.80 31.42 -16.04
N LEU A 198 20.77 32.47 -16.86
CA LEU A 198 21.01 32.39 -18.31
C LEU A 198 22.41 31.85 -18.69
N LYS A 199 23.33 31.73 -17.72
CA LYS A 199 24.61 31.01 -17.86
C LYS A 199 24.64 29.65 -17.14
N THR A 200 23.57 29.30 -16.43
CA THR A 200 23.40 27.99 -15.76
C THR A 200 22.48 27.06 -16.53
N ASP A 201 22.15 27.40 -17.78
CA ASP A 201 21.43 26.50 -18.68
C ASP A 201 22.19 25.19 -18.87
N ILE A 202 21.47 24.14 -19.25
CA ILE A 202 22.00 22.78 -19.24
C ILE A 202 23.06 22.66 -20.35
N GLN A 203 24.32 22.40 -19.97
CA GLN A 203 25.47 22.45 -20.90
C GLN A 203 25.46 21.34 -21.97
N GLN A 204 24.53 20.39 -21.89
CA GLN A 204 24.28 19.29 -22.85
C GLN A 204 22.75 19.11 -23.03
N THR A 205 22.11 20.00 -23.79
CA THR A 205 20.72 19.83 -24.26
C THR A 205 20.70 19.28 -25.68
N ASN A 206 20.53 17.97 -25.82
CA ASN A 206 20.11 17.40 -27.08
C ASN A 206 18.60 17.71 -27.22
N PHE A 207 18.26 18.64 -28.12
CA PHE A 207 16.87 18.96 -28.45
C PHE A 207 16.36 18.03 -29.55
N ALA A 208 15.07 17.72 -29.51
CA ALA A 208 14.37 17.09 -30.63
C ALA A 208 13.31 18.05 -31.18
N ASP A 209 13.36 18.32 -32.48
CA ASP A 209 12.34 19.10 -33.19
C ASP A 209 11.61 18.19 -34.19
N LYS A 210 10.36 18.52 -34.49
CA LYS A 210 9.48 17.82 -35.44
C LYS A 210 10.00 17.85 -36.89
N CYS A 211 10.99 18.71 -37.18
CA CYS A 211 11.66 18.78 -38.47
C CYS A 211 12.96 17.95 -38.55
N ASP A 212 13.57 17.60 -37.41
CA ASP A 212 14.79 16.77 -37.34
C ASP A 212 14.45 15.42 -36.68
N ASN A 213 14.08 14.43 -37.51
CA ASN A 213 13.78 13.07 -37.07
C ASN A 213 15.02 12.31 -36.53
N LYS A 214 16.11 12.98 -36.15
CA LYS A 214 17.39 12.41 -35.70
C LYS A 214 17.81 13.00 -34.36
N VAL A 215 18.00 12.14 -33.35
CA VAL A 215 18.50 12.52 -32.02
C VAL A 215 19.78 11.77 -31.71
N GLU A 216 20.82 12.49 -31.30
CA GLU A 216 22.09 11.90 -30.84
C GLU A 216 21.99 11.40 -29.39
N LEU A 217 22.74 10.34 -29.08
CA LEU A 217 22.90 9.83 -27.71
C LEU A 217 23.81 10.75 -26.88
N ILE A 218 23.36 11.15 -25.68
CA ILE A 218 24.22 11.86 -24.72
C ILE A 218 25.37 10.92 -24.32
N ASP A 219 26.59 11.45 -24.41
CA ASP A 219 27.86 10.74 -24.24
C ASP A 219 27.98 9.45 -25.09
N GLY A 220 27.25 9.37 -26.22
CA GLY A 220 27.17 8.19 -27.08
C GLY A 220 26.47 6.97 -26.44
N LYS A 221 25.85 7.13 -25.26
CA LYS A 221 25.42 6.05 -24.37
C LYS A 221 23.97 6.16 -23.88
N TYR A 222 23.47 7.38 -23.68
CA TYR A 222 22.16 7.62 -23.05
C TYR A 222 21.18 8.30 -24.00
N TYR A 223 20.02 7.68 -24.24
CA TYR A 223 18.97 8.29 -25.04
C TYR A 223 18.11 9.20 -24.17
N SER A 224 18.44 10.49 -24.21
CA SER A 224 17.78 11.57 -23.48
C SER A 224 17.71 12.81 -24.37
N PHE A 225 16.53 13.41 -24.48
CA PHE A 225 16.36 14.68 -25.19
C PHE A 225 15.29 15.57 -24.57
N ASP A 226 15.42 16.89 -24.75
CA ASP A 226 14.40 17.87 -24.39
C ASP A 226 13.46 18.12 -25.59
N TYR A 227 12.15 18.06 -25.34
CA TYR A 227 11.09 18.19 -26.35
C TYR A 227 10.06 19.26 -25.92
N PRO A 228 9.62 20.16 -26.82
CA PRO A 228 8.81 21.32 -26.44
C PRO A 228 7.44 20.93 -25.86
N ILE A 229 6.93 21.73 -24.93
CA ILE A 229 5.56 21.60 -24.41
C ILE A 229 4.53 22.22 -25.38
N PRO A 230 3.24 21.85 -25.26
CA PRO A 230 2.15 22.49 -26.01
C PRO A 230 2.12 24.00 -25.82
N ASP A 231 1.84 24.73 -26.90
CA ASP A 231 1.84 26.19 -26.95
C ASP A 231 0.73 26.78 -26.04
N GLN A 232 -0.38 26.04 -25.86
CA GLN A 232 -1.41 26.33 -24.85
C GLN A 232 -0.90 26.27 -23.39
N LEU A 233 0.03 25.37 -23.08
CA LEU A 233 0.59 25.21 -21.73
C LEU A 233 1.62 26.31 -21.47
N LEU A 234 2.51 26.55 -22.43
CA LEU A 234 3.55 27.60 -22.41
C LEU A 234 2.95 28.99 -22.12
N LYS A 235 1.84 29.34 -22.79
CA LYS A 235 1.11 30.60 -22.61
C LYS A 235 0.50 30.76 -21.22
N LYS A 236 0.26 29.66 -20.49
CA LYS A 236 -0.36 29.64 -19.16
C LYS A 236 0.63 29.56 -17.99
N ILE A 237 1.95 29.54 -18.25
CA ILE A 237 2.97 29.63 -17.21
C ILE A 237 2.87 31.00 -16.50
N PRO A 238 2.66 31.06 -15.17
CA PRO A 238 2.38 32.31 -14.44
C PRO A 238 3.63 33.12 -14.05
N PHE A 239 4.83 32.63 -14.37
CA PHE A 239 6.11 33.29 -14.06
C PHE A 239 6.86 33.61 -15.36
N GLU A 240 7.09 34.89 -15.66
CA GLU A 240 7.80 35.31 -16.89
C GLU A 240 9.27 34.86 -16.95
N GLY A 241 9.92 34.69 -15.78
CA GLY A 241 11.26 34.11 -15.71
C GLY A 241 11.30 32.63 -16.11
N ALA A 242 10.29 31.85 -15.68
CA ALA A 242 10.20 30.42 -16.00
C ALA A 242 10.06 30.16 -17.51
N LYS A 243 9.38 31.05 -18.26
CA LYS A 243 9.24 30.96 -19.73
C LYS A 243 10.58 31.04 -20.50
N LYS A 244 11.68 31.39 -19.83
CA LYS A 244 13.04 31.44 -20.39
C LYS A 244 13.89 30.22 -20.05
N LEU A 245 13.36 29.26 -19.28
CA LEU A 245 14.13 28.15 -18.71
C LEU A 245 13.65 26.80 -19.27
N THR A 246 14.59 26.01 -19.79
CA THR A 246 14.34 24.71 -20.44
C THR A 246 13.49 23.74 -19.58
N GLU A 247 13.64 23.77 -18.25
CA GLU A 247 12.89 22.87 -17.34
C GLU A 247 11.37 23.14 -17.27
N PHE A 248 10.93 24.32 -17.72
CA PHE A 248 9.54 24.76 -17.76
C PHE A 248 8.98 24.88 -19.18
N THR A 249 9.83 24.83 -20.22
CA THR A 249 9.43 24.95 -21.63
C THR A 249 9.57 23.66 -22.41
N HIS A 250 10.33 22.69 -21.90
CA HIS A 250 10.56 21.39 -22.52
C HIS A 250 10.39 20.26 -21.49
N VAL A 251 9.64 19.22 -21.86
CA VAL A 251 9.70 17.93 -21.16
C VAL A 251 10.97 17.21 -21.61
N ARG A 252 11.79 16.74 -20.68
CA ARG A 252 12.89 15.84 -21.03
C ARG A 252 12.36 14.42 -21.07
N TYR A 253 12.56 13.71 -22.17
CA TYR A 253 12.26 12.29 -22.27
C TYR A 253 13.55 11.47 -22.30
N HIS A 254 13.56 10.34 -21.58
CA HIS A 254 14.62 9.35 -21.58
C HIS A 254 14.06 7.95 -21.87
N ALA A 255 14.74 7.19 -22.73
CA ALA A 255 14.50 5.76 -22.88
C ALA A 255 15.59 4.98 -22.14
N ILE A 256 15.19 4.20 -21.14
CA ILE A 256 16.10 3.47 -20.26
C ILE A 256 16.13 2.00 -20.67
N THR A 257 17.29 1.53 -21.15
CA THR A 257 17.50 0.14 -21.58
C THR A 257 17.96 -0.79 -20.44
N SER A 258 18.68 -0.27 -19.45
CA SER A 258 19.06 -1.00 -18.22
C SER A 258 17.85 -1.43 -17.37
N ASP A 259 17.94 -2.55 -16.65
CA ASP A 259 16.97 -2.92 -15.61
C ASP A 259 17.47 -2.41 -14.24
N PRO A 260 16.61 -1.91 -13.33
CA PRO A 260 17.03 -1.44 -12.01
C PRO A 260 17.66 -2.52 -11.10
N LYS A 261 17.71 -3.79 -11.53
CA LYS A 261 18.58 -4.82 -10.91
C LYS A 261 20.07 -4.61 -11.19
N ASP A 262 20.45 -3.93 -12.27
CA ASP A 262 21.84 -3.75 -12.72
C ASP A 262 22.69 -2.97 -11.71
N TYR A 263 22.10 -2.01 -10.99
CA TYR A 263 22.75 -1.31 -9.87
C TYR A 263 23.20 -2.25 -8.73
N SER A 264 22.51 -3.38 -8.56
CA SER A 264 22.79 -4.40 -7.56
C SER A 264 23.55 -5.63 -8.13
N ALA A 265 24.00 -5.58 -9.38
CA ALA A 265 24.80 -6.62 -9.99
C ALA A 265 26.31 -6.43 -9.71
N ASP A 266 27.07 -7.51 -9.74
CA ASP A 266 28.54 -7.48 -9.68
C ASP A 266 29.18 -6.88 -10.97
N ASN A 267 28.38 -6.56 -11.98
CA ASN A 267 28.83 -5.93 -13.22
C ASN A 267 29.05 -4.42 -13.02
N PHE A 268 30.31 -4.03 -12.80
CA PHE A 268 30.72 -2.64 -12.64
C PHE A 268 30.20 -1.71 -13.73
N ALA A 269 30.28 -2.09 -15.01
CA ALA A 269 29.89 -1.22 -16.12
C ALA A 269 28.38 -0.98 -16.20
N ALA A 270 27.57 -1.97 -15.80
CA ALA A 270 26.11 -1.83 -15.72
C ALA A 270 25.70 -0.98 -14.52
N ARG A 271 26.40 -1.10 -13.38
CA ARG A 271 26.22 -0.20 -12.25
C ARG A 271 26.66 1.24 -12.58
N GLU A 272 27.77 1.42 -13.28
CA GLU A 272 28.28 2.73 -13.73
C GLU A 272 27.36 3.40 -14.76
N TYR A 273 26.65 2.63 -15.59
CA TYR A 273 25.54 3.12 -16.42
C TYR A 273 24.44 3.73 -15.56
N VAL A 274 24.05 3.06 -14.47
CA VAL A 274 22.97 3.52 -13.59
C VAL A 274 23.40 4.68 -12.69
N GLU A 275 24.62 4.69 -12.15
CA GLU A 275 25.11 5.75 -11.24
C GLU A 275 25.41 7.09 -11.92
N ASN A 276 25.52 7.12 -13.27
CA ASN A 276 25.87 8.31 -14.05
C ASN A 276 24.82 8.64 -15.13
N TYR A 277 23.54 8.44 -14.84
CA TYR A 277 22.45 8.71 -15.79
C TYR A 277 22.14 10.23 -15.84
N PRO A 278 21.93 10.85 -17.02
CA PRO A 278 21.91 12.31 -17.21
C PRO A 278 20.60 13.01 -16.79
N LEU A 279 20.13 12.73 -15.57
CA LEU A 279 18.96 13.38 -14.95
C LEU A 279 19.19 14.88 -14.75
N ARG A 280 18.14 15.68 -14.95
CA ARG A 280 18.22 17.15 -15.04
C ARG A 280 18.88 17.80 -13.81
N GLN A 281 18.67 17.28 -12.59
CA GLN A 281 19.29 17.81 -11.35
C GLN A 281 20.83 17.75 -11.37
N ASN A 282 21.42 16.82 -12.11
CA ASN A 282 22.86 16.62 -12.22
C ASN A 282 23.53 17.44 -13.34
N LEU A 283 22.77 17.99 -14.30
CA LEU A 283 23.33 18.70 -15.46
C LEU A 283 23.30 20.23 -15.31
N TYR A 284 22.71 20.77 -14.25
CA TYR A 284 22.90 22.17 -13.88
C TYR A 284 24.37 22.40 -13.48
N SER A 285 24.97 23.49 -13.97
CA SER A 285 26.34 23.92 -13.63
C SER A 285 26.64 23.98 -12.12
N VAL A 286 25.60 24.24 -11.30
CA VAL A 286 25.58 23.92 -9.87
C VAL A 286 24.52 22.83 -9.66
N LYS A 287 24.96 21.60 -9.36
CA LYS A 287 24.07 20.45 -9.16
C LYS A 287 23.05 20.71 -8.04
N ARG A 288 21.80 20.30 -8.24
CA ARG A 288 20.72 20.47 -7.25
C ARG A 288 20.77 19.35 -6.21
N GLU A 289 21.03 19.67 -4.94
CA GLU A 289 20.87 18.71 -3.83
C GLU A 289 19.41 18.29 -3.67
N THR A 290 19.13 16.99 -3.73
CA THR A 290 17.82 16.45 -3.36
C THR A 290 17.76 16.25 -1.84
N GLU A 291 17.07 17.13 -1.13
CA GLU A 291 16.77 16.94 0.29
C GLU A 291 15.70 15.85 0.48
N LEU A 292 14.69 15.85 -0.39
CA LEU A 292 13.51 15.00 -0.28
C LEU A 292 13.05 14.49 -1.65
N MET A 293 12.96 13.17 -1.79
CA MET A 293 12.33 12.49 -2.93
C MET A 293 10.97 11.94 -2.48
N ILE A 294 9.91 12.15 -3.26
CA ILE A 294 8.55 11.67 -2.97
C ILE A 294 8.15 10.70 -4.08
N VAL A 295 8.06 9.41 -3.76
CA VAL A 295 7.78 8.33 -4.70
C VAL A 295 6.31 7.92 -4.60
N CYS A 296 5.56 8.14 -5.67
CA CYS A 296 4.17 7.74 -5.84
C CYS A 296 4.10 6.48 -6.71
N THR A 297 3.73 5.34 -6.15
CA THR A 297 3.50 4.11 -6.95
C THR A 297 2.08 4.07 -7.51
N MET A 298 1.97 3.78 -8.80
CA MET A 298 0.72 3.72 -9.55
C MET A 298 0.66 2.45 -10.42
N TYR A 299 -0.51 1.83 -10.52
CA TYR A 299 -0.83 0.75 -11.44
C TYR A 299 -1.88 1.21 -12.47
N ASN A 300 -3.15 1.31 -12.08
CA ASN A 300 -4.25 1.73 -12.96
C ASN A 300 -5.31 2.60 -12.25
N GLU A 301 -4.89 3.30 -11.21
CA GLU A 301 -5.68 4.32 -10.51
C GLU A 301 -6.09 5.45 -11.49
N ASP A 302 -7.27 6.01 -11.27
CA ASP A 302 -7.88 7.03 -12.12
C ASP A 302 -7.36 8.45 -11.84
N GLU A 303 -7.85 9.42 -12.63
CA GLU A 303 -7.46 10.83 -12.53
C GLU A 303 -7.81 11.44 -11.16
N VAL A 304 -8.81 10.88 -10.47
CA VAL A 304 -9.31 11.38 -9.19
C VAL A 304 -8.37 10.95 -8.07
N LEU A 305 -7.98 9.67 -8.05
CA LEU A 305 -6.99 9.12 -7.13
C LEU A 305 -5.61 9.74 -7.36
N LEU A 306 -5.15 9.87 -8.61
CA LEU A 306 -3.90 10.55 -8.95
C LEU A 306 -3.94 12.03 -8.55
N GLY A 307 -5.01 12.74 -8.91
CA GLY A 307 -5.17 14.16 -8.62
C GLY A 307 -5.22 14.46 -7.12
N ARG A 308 -5.92 13.64 -6.31
CA ARG A 308 -5.96 13.78 -4.84
C ARG A 308 -4.56 13.63 -4.24
N THR A 309 -3.83 12.60 -4.68
CA THR A 309 -2.44 12.32 -4.25
C THR A 309 -1.52 13.52 -4.53
N LEU A 310 -1.54 14.01 -5.78
CA LEU A 310 -0.72 15.14 -6.21
C LEU A 310 -1.15 16.46 -5.54
N LYS A 311 -2.45 16.71 -5.34
CA LYS A 311 -2.95 17.88 -4.60
C LYS A 311 -2.36 17.95 -3.19
N GLY A 312 -2.37 16.85 -2.45
CA GLY A 312 -1.76 16.79 -1.13
C GLY A 312 -0.26 17.08 -1.15
N ILE A 313 0.47 16.52 -2.12
CA ILE A 313 1.91 16.78 -2.30
C ILE A 313 2.17 18.26 -2.61
N PHE A 314 1.46 18.83 -3.60
CA PHE A 314 1.63 20.22 -4.02
C PHE A 314 1.30 21.19 -2.88
N LYS A 315 0.29 20.89 -2.04
CA LYS A 315 -0.02 21.68 -0.83
C LYS A 315 1.11 21.62 0.21
N ASN A 316 1.74 20.46 0.40
CA ASN A 316 2.91 20.33 1.28
C ASN A 316 4.12 21.09 0.74
N ILE A 317 4.36 21.09 -0.58
CA ILE A 317 5.44 21.86 -1.20
C ILE A 317 5.16 23.37 -1.06
N LYS A 318 3.94 23.87 -1.33
CA LYS A 318 3.54 25.26 -1.05
C LYS A 318 3.72 25.63 0.43
N THR A 319 3.46 24.70 1.34
CA THR A 319 3.65 24.90 2.79
C THR A 319 5.13 25.05 3.16
N MET A 320 6.01 24.16 2.68
CA MET A 320 7.47 24.27 2.92
C MET A 320 8.07 25.51 2.24
N TYR A 321 7.61 25.84 1.04
CA TYR A 321 7.99 27.03 0.28
C TYR A 321 7.63 28.36 0.98
N ASN A 322 6.56 28.37 1.79
CA ASN A 322 6.13 29.52 2.58
C ASN A 322 6.72 29.55 4.00
N LEU A 323 7.59 28.61 4.38
CA LEU A 323 8.36 28.72 5.62
C LEU A 323 9.42 29.83 5.48
N ARG A 324 9.59 30.63 6.54
CA ARG A 324 10.68 31.62 6.62
C ARG A 324 12.02 30.88 6.67
N GLU A 325 12.95 31.28 5.81
CA GLU A 325 14.29 30.71 5.75
C GLU A 325 15.04 30.80 7.09
N ASN A 326 15.51 29.64 7.54
CA ASN A 326 16.26 29.46 8.78
C ASN A 326 17.14 28.21 8.65
N PRO A 327 18.36 28.31 8.08
CA PRO A 327 19.19 27.15 7.76
C PRO A 327 19.54 26.24 8.95
N ASP A 328 19.66 26.79 10.17
CA ASP A 328 19.90 26.04 11.41
C ASP A 328 18.70 25.14 11.79
N GLU A 329 17.49 25.53 11.37
CA GLU A 329 16.26 24.78 11.61
C GLU A 329 15.80 23.93 10.43
N HIS A 330 15.88 24.41 9.18
CA HIS A 330 15.47 23.66 8.01
C HIS A 330 16.00 24.21 6.67
N PRO A 331 16.15 23.36 5.64
CA PRO A 331 16.56 23.79 4.30
C PRO A 331 15.42 24.46 3.49
N TRP A 332 14.21 24.58 4.07
CA TRP A 332 13.02 25.15 3.45
C TRP A 332 13.00 26.67 3.44
N GLY A 333 12.26 27.23 2.49
CA GLY A 333 12.35 28.60 1.99
C GLY A 333 11.84 28.73 0.56
N ARG A 334 12.10 29.84 -0.12
CA ARG A 334 11.69 30.05 -1.53
C ARG A 334 12.29 28.99 -2.47
N ASP A 335 13.49 28.51 -2.16
CA ASP A 335 14.16 27.44 -2.91
C ASP A 335 13.74 26.00 -2.54
N SER A 336 12.68 25.81 -1.75
CA SER A 336 12.21 24.46 -1.36
C SER A 336 11.93 23.56 -2.57
N TRP A 337 11.35 24.11 -3.64
CA TRP A 337 10.98 23.36 -4.83
C TRP A 337 12.19 22.79 -5.59
N LYS A 338 13.36 23.46 -5.54
CA LYS A 338 14.61 23.01 -6.15
C LYS A 338 15.20 21.78 -5.42
N LYS A 339 14.86 21.60 -4.13
CA LYS A 339 15.36 20.55 -3.23
C LYS A 339 14.43 19.35 -3.07
N ILE A 340 13.24 19.41 -3.69
CA ILE A 340 12.21 18.37 -3.64
C ILE A 340 11.99 17.84 -5.06
N VAL A 341 12.03 16.52 -5.22
CA VAL A 341 11.70 15.83 -6.47
C VAL A 341 10.51 14.90 -6.22
N VAL A 342 9.44 15.08 -6.98
CA VAL A 342 8.26 14.20 -6.95
C VAL A 342 8.37 13.22 -8.11
N VAL A 343 8.17 11.93 -7.86
CA VAL A 343 8.35 10.85 -8.83
C VAL A 343 7.12 9.96 -8.85
N ILE A 344 6.47 9.84 -10.00
CA ILE A 344 5.34 8.94 -10.23
C ILE A 344 5.86 7.73 -11.00
N VAL A 345 5.82 6.53 -10.41
CA VAL A 345 6.27 5.29 -11.07
C VAL A 345 5.05 4.43 -11.41
N SER A 346 4.78 4.27 -12.71
CA SER A 346 3.61 3.57 -13.23
C SER A 346 3.95 2.18 -13.81
N ASP A 347 3.14 1.19 -13.42
CA ASP A 347 3.44 -0.23 -13.57
C ASP A 347 2.86 -0.87 -14.84
N GLY A 348 3.45 -0.49 -15.98
CA GLY A 348 3.18 -1.07 -17.30
C GLY A 348 2.49 -0.09 -18.26
N LYS A 349 3.13 0.19 -19.41
CA LYS A 349 2.63 1.16 -20.41
C LYS A 349 1.24 0.84 -20.97
N ASN A 350 0.85 -0.43 -20.93
CA ASN A 350 -0.45 -0.95 -21.35
C ASN A 350 -1.49 -1.06 -20.21
N LYS A 351 -1.15 -0.65 -18.98
CA LYS A 351 -2.00 -0.81 -17.77
C LYS A 351 -2.44 0.50 -17.12
N ILE A 352 -1.66 1.57 -17.30
CA ILE A 352 -2.00 2.93 -16.83
C ILE A 352 -3.37 3.38 -17.37
N ASN A 353 -4.17 4.01 -16.51
CA ASN A 353 -5.47 4.58 -16.88
C ASN A 353 -5.31 5.75 -17.89
N ILE A 354 -6.14 5.78 -18.93
CA ILE A 354 -6.07 6.80 -20.00
C ILE A 354 -6.35 8.23 -19.51
N LYS A 355 -7.21 8.40 -18.50
CA LYS A 355 -7.45 9.71 -17.87
C LYS A 355 -6.31 10.13 -16.94
N SER A 356 -5.65 9.17 -16.29
CA SER A 356 -4.41 9.44 -15.54
C SER A 356 -3.26 9.85 -16.48
N LYS A 357 -3.14 9.25 -17.67
CA LYS A 357 -2.28 9.79 -18.75
C LYS A 357 -2.66 11.22 -19.11
N ALA A 358 -3.95 11.49 -19.38
CA ALA A 358 -4.42 12.82 -19.76
C ALA A 358 -4.11 13.89 -18.68
N LEU A 359 -4.29 13.59 -17.40
CA LEU A 359 -3.93 14.49 -16.30
C LEU A 359 -2.42 14.80 -16.28
N LEU A 360 -1.56 13.81 -16.56
CA LEU A 360 -0.11 14.01 -16.66
C LEU A 360 0.29 14.86 -17.87
N THR A 361 -0.38 14.69 -19.01
CA THR A 361 -0.24 15.57 -20.19
C THR A 361 -0.62 17.02 -19.85
N LEU A 362 -1.73 17.20 -19.11
CA LEU A 362 -2.25 18.51 -18.75
C LEU A 362 -1.40 19.24 -17.69
N LEU A 363 -0.66 18.48 -16.86
CA LEU A 363 0.40 18.97 -15.98
C LEU A 363 1.76 19.18 -16.71
N GLY A 364 1.87 18.83 -18.00
CA GLY A 364 3.06 18.98 -18.84
C GLY A 364 4.13 17.89 -18.71
N THR A 365 3.92 16.86 -17.87
CA THR A 365 4.95 15.87 -17.50
C THR A 365 4.83 14.54 -18.27
N PHE A 366 3.91 14.46 -19.24
CA PHE A 366 3.82 13.35 -20.17
C PHE A 366 3.47 13.86 -21.57
N GLN A 367 4.03 13.24 -22.60
CA GLN A 367 3.62 13.41 -23.99
C GLN A 367 3.58 12.05 -24.69
N GLU A 368 2.48 11.77 -25.38
CA GLU A 368 2.30 10.53 -26.13
C GLU A 368 3.05 10.61 -27.47
N GLY A 369 3.51 9.48 -28.00
CA GLY A 369 4.15 9.42 -29.33
C GLY A 369 5.65 9.74 -29.39
N ILE A 370 6.28 10.19 -28.30
CA ILE A 370 7.75 10.38 -28.25
C ILE A 370 8.50 9.14 -27.72
N MET A 371 7.77 8.18 -27.14
CA MET A 371 8.32 6.93 -26.57
C MET A 371 8.86 5.99 -27.65
N GLN A 372 10.07 5.45 -27.43
CA GLN A 372 10.71 4.46 -28.29
C GLN A 372 10.64 3.06 -27.68
N GLU A 373 10.36 2.01 -28.47
CA GLU A 373 10.33 0.63 -27.97
C GLU A 373 11.73 -0.02 -27.89
N TYR A 374 12.65 0.44 -28.75
CA TYR A 374 14.02 -0.05 -28.83
C TYR A 374 14.99 1.12 -29.04
N VAL A 375 16.22 0.97 -28.55
CA VAL A 375 17.35 1.91 -28.71
C VAL A 375 18.57 1.06 -29.02
N ASN A 376 19.21 1.25 -30.20
CA ASN A 376 20.38 0.48 -30.63
C ASN A 376 20.23 -1.06 -30.48
N ASP A 377 19.10 -1.61 -30.95
CA ASP A 377 18.65 -3.01 -30.79
C ASP A 377 18.31 -3.48 -29.36
N ASP A 378 18.68 -2.72 -28.32
CA ASP A 378 18.28 -2.97 -26.93
C ASP A 378 16.82 -2.57 -26.68
N PHE A 379 16.14 -3.34 -25.83
CA PHE A 379 14.74 -3.11 -25.46
C PHE A 379 14.62 -2.03 -24.38
N VAL A 380 13.69 -1.10 -24.54
CA VAL A 380 13.44 -0.05 -23.56
C VAL A 380 12.63 -0.62 -22.39
N ASN A 381 13.26 -0.72 -21.22
CA ASN A 381 12.66 -1.23 -19.98
C ASN A 381 11.81 -0.18 -19.23
N GLY A 382 12.12 1.11 -19.41
CA GLY A 382 11.37 2.21 -18.80
C GLY A 382 11.46 3.53 -19.58
N HIS A 383 10.37 4.29 -19.51
CA HIS A 383 10.19 5.59 -20.16
C HIS A 383 10.14 6.69 -19.07
N LEU A 384 11.17 7.54 -18.96
CA LEU A 384 11.22 8.60 -17.96
C LEU A 384 10.96 9.96 -18.60
N PHE A 385 10.13 10.77 -17.95
CA PHE A 385 9.79 12.14 -18.35
C PHE A 385 10.11 13.10 -17.19
N GLU A 386 10.86 14.18 -17.42
CA GLU A 386 11.15 15.23 -16.42
C GLU A 386 10.56 16.58 -16.82
N TYR A 387 9.81 17.22 -15.93
CA TYR A 387 9.24 18.55 -16.14
C TYR A 387 9.02 19.29 -14.82
N THR A 388 9.28 20.60 -14.78
CA THR A 388 8.98 21.43 -13.59
C THR A 388 7.64 22.11 -13.79
N THR A 389 6.57 21.51 -13.25
CA THR A 389 5.21 22.02 -13.44
C THR A 389 4.92 23.22 -12.54
N THR A 390 4.19 24.20 -13.06
CA THR A 390 3.69 25.39 -12.34
C THR A 390 2.19 25.31 -12.06
N PHE A 391 1.56 24.15 -12.31
CA PHE A 391 0.11 23.98 -12.26
C PHE A 391 -0.30 23.29 -10.97
N GLY A 392 -1.28 23.87 -10.27
CA GLY A 392 -1.93 23.30 -9.09
C GLY A 392 -3.15 22.48 -9.46
N ILE A 393 -3.62 21.64 -8.54
CA ILE A 393 -4.87 20.88 -8.67
C ILE A 393 -5.93 21.54 -7.77
N GLY A 394 -7.06 21.90 -8.38
CA GLY A 394 -8.14 22.68 -7.77
C GLY A 394 -9.04 21.88 -6.83
N LYS A 395 -10.25 22.35 -6.62
CA LYS A 395 -11.26 21.70 -5.76
C LYS A 395 -12.00 20.61 -6.54
N PHE A 396 -12.07 19.42 -5.96
CA PHE A 396 -12.77 18.29 -6.56
C PHE A 396 -14.28 18.53 -6.48
N ASN A 397 -14.91 18.72 -7.64
CA ASN A 397 -16.36 18.94 -7.74
C ASN A 397 -17.02 17.69 -8.33
N TYR A 398 -17.95 17.09 -7.58
CA TYR A 398 -18.72 15.94 -8.05
C TYR A 398 -19.83 16.41 -9.01
N ASN A 399 -19.73 16.00 -10.28
CA ASN A 399 -20.76 16.22 -11.28
C ASN A 399 -21.89 15.19 -11.08
N TRP A 400 -23.05 15.65 -10.64
CA TRP A 400 -24.20 14.79 -10.32
C TRP A 400 -24.85 14.14 -11.56
N GLU A 401 -24.70 14.74 -12.74
CA GLU A 401 -25.23 14.24 -14.01
C GLU A 401 -24.34 13.13 -14.57
N LYS A 402 -23.01 13.37 -14.59
CA LYS A 402 -21.98 12.42 -15.06
C LYS A 402 -21.57 11.39 -13.99
N LYS A 403 -22.01 11.55 -12.75
CA LYS A 403 -21.68 10.72 -11.56
C LYS A 403 -20.17 10.56 -11.31
N ALA A 404 -19.37 11.56 -11.70
CA ALA A 404 -17.92 11.55 -11.64
C ALA A 404 -17.38 12.82 -10.98
N TYR A 405 -16.15 12.79 -10.46
CA TYR A 405 -15.47 13.99 -9.99
C TYR A 405 -14.71 14.66 -11.13
N ASN A 406 -14.92 15.96 -11.34
CA ASN A 406 -14.03 16.75 -12.18
C ASN A 406 -12.72 17.04 -11.43
N VAL A 407 -11.60 16.99 -12.14
CA VAL A 407 -10.25 17.28 -11.60
C VAL A 407 -9.69 18.55 -12.26
N PRO A 408 -10.07 19.76 -11.78
CA PRO A 408 -9.65 21.01 -12.40
C PRO A 408 -8.18 21.34 -12.09
N LEU A 409 -7.54 22.08 -13.00
CA LEU A 409 -6.23 22.70 -12.75
C LEU A 409 -6.36 24.18 -12.36
N VAL A 410 -5.32 24.69 -11.70
CA VAL A 410 -5.19 26.07 -11.21
C VAL A 410 -3.82 26.62 -11.61
N THR A 411 -3.77 27.86 -12.09
CA THR A 411 -2.53 28.58 -12.45
C THR A 411 -2.15 29.69 -11.47
N GLU A 412 -3.08 30.14 -10.64
CA GLU A 412 -2.87 31.21 -9.67
C GLU A 412 -2.43 30.67 -8.30
N GLN A 413 -1.57 31.43 -7.61
CA GLN A 413 -1.01 31.09 -6.30
C GLN A 413 -0.43 29.65 -6.18
N THR A 414 0.12 29.14 -7.28
CA THR A 414 0.88 27.89 -7.33
C THR A 414 2.34 28.11 -6.93
N VAL A 415 3.11 27.03 -6.86
CA VAL A 415 4.57 27.04 -6.75
C VAL A 415 5.14 26.04 -7.76
N PRO A 416 6.37 26.21 -8.27
CA PRO A 416 7.01 25.19 -9.08
C PRO A 416 7.12 23.85 -8.35
N VAL A 417 6.98 22.75 -9.08
CA VAL A 417 7.20 21.38 -8.59
C VAL A 417 7.99 20.60 -9.63
N GLN A 418 9.20 20.15 -9.28
CA GLN A 418 9.97 19.20 -10.11
C GLN A 418 9.25 17.85 -10.09
N LEU A 419 8.66 17.45 -11.23
CA LEU A 419 7.92 16.22 -11.39
C LEU A 419 8.63 15.30 -12.39
N MET A 420 8.82 14.05 -11.99
CA MET A 420 9.26 12.95 -12.82
C MET A 420 8.11 11.96 -13.01
N PHE A 421 7.87 11.52 -14.23
CA PHE A 421 6.96 10.42 -14.53
C PHE A 421 7.76 9.28 -15.17
N LEU A 422 7.77 8.11 -14.53
CA LEU A 422 8.45 6.91 -14.99
C LEU A 422 7.42 5.85 -15.32
N LEU A 423 7.18 5.62 -16.61
CA LEU A 423 6.29 4.58 -17.10
C LEU A 423 7.11 3.34 -17.47
N LYS A 424 6.95 2.25 -16.71
CA LYS A 424 7.61 0.98 -16.99
C LYS A 424 7.00 0.32 -18.22
N THR A 425 7.79 -0.32 -19.06
CA THR A 425 7.27 -0.99 -20.27
C THR A 425 6.47 -2.24 -19.90
N GLU A 426 7.00 -3.06 -18.99
CA GLU A 426 6.35 -4.26 -18.45
C GLU A 426 5.66 -4.02 -17.10
N ASN A 427 4.55 -4.73 -16.84
CA ASN A 427 3.96 -4.83 -15.50
C ASN A 427 4.78 -5.81 -14.65
N LYS A 428 5.50 -5.30 -13.64
CA LYS A 428 6.39 -6.05 -12.74
C LYS A 428 5.99 -5.93 -11.25
N GLN A 429 4.79 -5.43 -10.94
CA GLN A 429 4.26 -5.17 -9.59
C GLN A 429 4.93 -4.01 -8.82
N LYS A 430 4.26 -3.51 -7.77
CA LYS A 430 4.67 -2.36 -6.93
C LYS A 430 6.12 -2.45 -6.43
N ILE A 431 6.59 -3.61 -5.98
CA ILE A 431 7.95 -3.76 -5.44
C ILE A 431 9.02 -3.47 -6.49
N ASN A 432 8.79 -3.86 -7.75
CA ASN A 432 9.66 -3.47 -8.85
C ASN A 432 9.61 -1.95 -9.11
N SER A 433 8.44 -1.30 -8.95
CA SER A 433 8.34 0.17 -9.01
C SER A 433 9.14 0.86 -7.89
N HIS A 434 9.20 0.27 -6.70
CA HIS A 434 10.13 0.71 -5.65
C HIS A 434 11.60 0.45 -6.04
N ARG A 435 11.92 -0.64 -6.77
CA ARG A 435 13.28 -0.90 -7.28
C ARG A 435 13.73 0.19 -8.27
N TRP A 436 12.87 0.59 -9.20
CA TRP A 436 13.14 1.75 -10.07
C TRP A 436 13.43 3.03 -9.27
N ALA A 437 12.65 3.32 -8.24
CA ALA A 437 12.92 4.50 -7.41
C ALA A 437 14.24 4.39 -6.62
N LEU A 438 14.50 3.26 -5.95
CA LEU A 438 15.57 3.12 -4.95
C LEU A 438 16.91 2.63 -5.52
N ASN A 439 16.91 1.89 -6.63
CA ASN A 439 18.11 1.40 -7.32
C ASN A 439 18.45 2.15 -8.62
N PHE A 440 17.52 2.87 -9.26
CA PHE A 440 17.82 3.63 -10.48
C PHE A 440 17.80 5.15 -10.25
N LEU A 441 16.74 5.71 -9.67
CA LEU A 441 16.67 7.15 -9.46
C LEU A 441 17.45 7.64 -8.22
N CYS A 442 17.39 6.92 -7.08
CA CYS A 442 18.08 7.35 -5.87
C CYS A 442 19.62 7.40 -5.96
N PRO A 443 20.34 6.52 -6.69
CA PRO A 443 21.78 6.68 -6.89
C PRO A 443 22.14 7.98 -7.60
N ASN A 444 21.38 8.35 -8.65
CA ASN A 444 21.58 9.58 -9.40
C ASN A 444 21.23 10.85 -8.60
N LEU A 445 20.13 10.83 -7.84
CA LEU A 445 19.62 12.00 -7.12
C LEU A 445 20.20 12.15 -5.69
N ASN A 446 20.79 11.08 -5.16
CA ASN A 446 21.30 10.93 -3.79
C ASN A 446 20.43 11.59 -2.68
N PRO A 447 19.12 11.27 -2.60
CA PRO A 447 18.19 11.96 -1.72
C PRO A 447 18.48 11.69 -0.24
N LYS A 448 18.42 12.71 0.62
CA LYS A 448 18.63 12.52 2.08
C LYS A 448 17.46 11.77 2.73
N VAL A 449 16.23 12.06 2.30
CA VAL A 449 15.00 11.35 2.69
C VAL A 449 14.21 10.95 1.45
N VAL A 450 13.68 9.72 1.45
CA VAL A 450 12.75 9.19 0.45
C VAL A 450 11.40 8.91 1.13
N ILE A 451 10.30 9.37 0.54
CA ILE A 451 8.93 9.03 0.95
C ILE A 451 8.35 8.03 -0.05
N LEU A 452 7.68 6.99 0.46
CA LEU A 452 6.89 6.04 -0.32
C LEU A 452 5.40 6.31 -0.04
N LEU A 453 4.65 6.52 -1.13
CA LEU A 453 3.24 6.89 -1.14
C LEU A 453 2.50 6.07 -2.21
N ASP A 454 1.32 5.55 -1.90
CA ASP A 454 0.45 4.93 -2.92
C ASP A 454 -0.45 5.98 -3.58
N VAL A 455 -0.62 5.89 -4.90
CA VAL A 455 -1.65 6.69 -5.58
C VAL A 455 -3.04 6.29 -5.05
N GLY A 456 -3.86 7.31 -4.75
CA GLY A 456 -5.10 7.18 -3.99
C GLY A 456 -4.94 7.49 -2.49
N THR A 457 -3.71 7.61 -1.98
CA THR A 457 -3.44 8.07 -0.61
C THR A 457 -3.15 9.57 -0.61
N GLU A 458 -4.07 10.39 -0.09
CA GLU A 458 -3.92 11.84 -0.04
C GLU A 458 -3.24 12.29 1.29
N PRO A 459 -2.02 12.86 1.24
CA PRO A 459 -1.37 13.38 2.44
C PRO A 459 -2.04 14.69 2.90
N GLY A 460 -2.20 14.84 4.22
CA GLY A 460 -2.64 16.09 4.85
C GLY A 460 -1.64 17.26 4.62
N PRO A 461 -2.09 18.52 4.74
CA PRO A 461 -1.45 19.71 4.12
C PRO A 461 0.00 20.00 4.56
N ASP A 462 0.40 19.53 5.74
CA ASP A 462 1.75 19.68 6.31
C ASP A 462 2.36 18.33 6.76
N SER A 463 1.72 17.21 6.43
CA SER A 463 2.11 15.87 6.85
C SER A 463 3.47 15.41 6.31
N ILE A 464 3.84 15.82 5.10
CA ILE A 464 5.14 15.49 4.49
C ILE A 464 6.27 16.24 5.20
N TYR A 465 6.09 17.53 5.48
CA TYR A 465 7.02 18.31 6.29
C TYR A 465 7.22 17.69 7.68
N LYS A 466 6.12 17.26 8.32
CA LYS A 466 6.16 16.58 9.63
C LYS A 466 6.90 15.24 9.59
N LEU A 467 6.75 14.45 8.53
CA LEU A 467 7.55 13.23 8.33
C LEU A 467 9.03 13.55 8.15
N TRP A 468 9.39 14.46 7.23
CA TRP A 468 10.80 14.88 7.04
C TRP A 468 11.41 15.39 8.35
N LYS A 469 10.66 16.17 9.15
CA LYS A 469 11.12 16.72 10.45
C LYS A 469 11.53 15.64 11.45
N ALA A 470 11.06 14.39 11.30
CA ALA A 470 11.52 13.27 12.12
C ALA A 470 13.01 12.91 11.88
N PHE A 471 13.52 13.14 10.66
CA PHE A 471 14.88 12.79 10.23
C PHE A 471 15.94 13.82 10.63
N LYS A 472 15.55 14.94 11.27
CA LYS A 472 16.48 15.81 12.02
C LYS A 472 17.19 15.08 13.17
N ASP A 473 16.65 13.96 13.64
CA ASP A 473 17.36 13.02 14.50
C ASP A 473 18.11 12.01 13.63
N PRO A 474 19.47 11.98 13.66
CA PRO A 474 20.27 11.14 12.78
C PRO A 474 20.06 9.63 13.02
N ASN A 475 19.54 9.25 14.20
CA ASN A 475 19.26 7.86 14.55
C ASN A 475 17.97 7.35 13.88
N ILE A 476 17.13 8.21 13.30
CA ILE A 476 15.94 7.76 12.59
C ILE A 476 16.32 7.25 11.21
N GLY A 477 16.10 5.95 10.99
CA GLY A 477 16.27 5.28 9.70
C GLY A 477 14.98 5.26 8.88
N GLY A 478 13.83 5.20 9.54
CA GLY A 478 12.51 5.26 8.91
C GLY A 478 11.40 5.79 9.82
N ALA A 479 10.33 6.31 9.24
CA ALA A 479 9.17 6.84 9.95
C ALA A 479 7.87 6.65 9.17
N CYS A 480 6.72 6.68 9.83
CA CYS A 480 5.40 6.67 9.18
C CYS A 480 4.40 7.60 9.86
N GLY A 481 3.39 8.01 9.09
CA GLY A 481 2.27 8.81 9.58
C GLY A 481 1.06 7.95 9.96
N GLU A 482 0.00 8.61 10.42
CA GLU A 482 -1.32 8.02 10.63
C GLU A 482 -2.01 7.79 9.27
N ILE A 483 -2.27 6.52 8.92
CA ILE A 483 -3.21 6.18 7.84
C ILE A 483 -4.64 6.32 8.39
N ARG A 484 -5.47 7.10 7.71
CA ARG A 484 -6.91 7.29 7.99
C ARG A 484 -7.75 6.72 6.86
N ALA A 485 -8.85 6.06 7.19
CA ALA A 485 -9.85 5.67 6.21
C ALA A 485 -10.58 6.91 5.67
N MET A 486 -10.81 6.99 4.36
CA MET A 486 -11.76 7.94 3.78
C MET A 486 -13.19 7.48 4.13
N LEU A 487 -14.02 8.39 4.65
CA LEU A 487 -15.38 8.09 5.08
C LEU A 487 -16.39 8.86 4.22
N GLY A 488 -17.33 8.13 3.60
CA GLY A 488 -18.38 8.70 2.76
C GLY A 488 -17.84 9.51 1.58
N ASN A 489 -18.63 10.47 1.12
CA ASN A 489 -18.25 11.39 0.03
C ASN A 489 -17.38 12.54 0.55
N HIS A 490 -16.23 12.24 1.16
CA HIS A 490 -15.25 13.24 1.56
C HIS A 490 -14.78 14.07 0.35
N ALA A 491 -14.91 15.38 0.47
CA ALA A 491 -14.13 16.33 -0.32
C ALA A 491 -12.77 16.54 0.37
N SER A 492 -11.70 16.72 -0.42
CA SER A 492 -10.29 16.62 -0.02
C SER A 492 -9.92 17.38 1.28
N PRO A 493 -9.08 16.82 2.18
CA PRO A 493 -8.56 17.52 3.36
C PRO A 493 -7.70 18.76 3.02
N ASN A 494 -7.35 18.95 1.75
CA ASN A 494 -6.58 20.07 1.22
C ASN A 494 -7.45 21.13 0.48
N ASP A 495 -8.79 21.02 0.52
CA ASP A 495 -9.71 21.92 -0.19
C ASP A 495 -9.93 23.31 0.44
N GLU A 496 -9.69 23.50 1.75
CA GLU A 496 -10.05 24.73 2.47
C GLU A 496 -8.93 25.18 3.43
N SER A 497 -8.70 26.49 3.50
CA SER A 497 -7.73 27.12 4.41
C SER A 497 -8.43 27.86 5.58
N SER A 498 -9.53 28.56 5.32
CA SER A 498 -10.25 29.36 6.33
C SER A 498 -10.73 28.56 7.56
N ILE A 499 -10.43 29.06 8.76
CA ILE A 499 -10.73 28.41 10.05
C ILE A 499 -12.25 28.22 10.27
N ILE A 500 -13.07 29.20 9.90
CA ILE A 500 -14.53 29.14 10.11
C ILE A 500 -15.16 28.12 9.16
N LYS A 501 -14.77 28.14 7.87
CA LYS A 501 -15.22 27.14 6.88
C LYS A 501 -14.83 25.73 7.36
N LYS A 502 -13.57 25.52 7.74
CA LYS A 502 -13.06 24.27 8.33
C LYS A 502 -13.88 23.77 9.51
N MET A 503 -14.29 24.65 10.43
CA MET A 503 -15.08 24.24 11.60
C MET A 503 -16.49 23.76 11.21
N VAL A 504 -17.19 24.52 10.36
CA VAL A 504 -18.53 24.14 9.87
C VAL A 504 -18.46 22.86 9.01
N ARG A 505 -17.45 22.78 8.13
CA ARG A 505 -17.16 21.62 7.28
C ARG A 505 -16.82 20.38 8.12
N SER A 506 -16.04 20.52 9.18
CA SER A 506 -15.71 19.43 10.10
C SER A 506 -16.95 18.88 10.80
N ILE A 507 -17.89 19.73 11.22
CA ILE A 507 -19.17 19.29 11.80
C ILE A 507 -20.00 18.54 10.75
N TYR A 508 -20.14 19.09 9.54
CA TYR A 508 -20.89 18.46 8.45
C TYR A 508 -20.33 17.08 8.06
N PHE A 509 -19.01 16.97 7.86
CA PHE A 509 -18.39 15.69 7.53
C PHE A 509 -18.45 14.71 8.70
N THR A 510 -18.21 15.13 9.96
CA THR A 510 -18.39 14.24 11.13
C THR A 510 -19.79 13.59 11.17
N ILE A 511 -20.83 14.31 10.73
CA ILE A 511 -22.19 13.77 10.58
C ILE A 511 -22.30 12.81 9.39
N SER A 512 -21.76 13.14 8.22
CA SER A 512 -21.69 12.27 7.03
C SER A 512 -20.95 10.95 7.29
N ASP A 513 -19.85 11.04 8.04
CA ASP A 513 -18.97 9.92 8.41
C ASP A 513 -19.68 9.00 9.39
N PHE A 514 -20.41 9.58 10.35
CA PHE A 514 -21.26 8.85 11.28
C PHE A 514 -22.34 8.08 10.53
N TRP A 515 -23.05 8.71 9.58
CA TRP A 515 -24.01 8.03 8.72
C TRP A 515 -23.37 6.90 7.89
N THR A 516 -22.17 7.13 7.34
CA THR A 516 -21.46 6.10 6.56
C THR A 516 -21.06 4.91 7.44
N CYS A 517 -20.60 5.16 8.68
CA CYS A 517 -20.27 4.10 9.63
C CYS A 517 -21.51 3.34 10.14
N ILE A 518 -22.66 4.00 10.25
CA ILE A 518 -23.94 3.36 10.58
C ILE A 518 -24.46 2.50 9.41
N ILE A 519 -24.33 2.98 8.17
CA ILE A 519 -24.82 2.29 6.96
C ILE A 519 -23.90 1.11 6.58
N ASN A 520 -22.58 1.28 6.63
CA ASN A 520 -21.62 0.23 6.27
C ASN A 520 -20.76 -0.19 7.49
N PRO A 521 -21.14 -1.28 8.20
CA PRO A 521 -20.40 -1.75 9.37
C PRO A 521 -19.02 -2.33 9.03
N LEU A 522 -18.75 -2.68 7.76
CA LEU A 522 -17.43 -3.13 7.31
C LEU A 522 -16.43 -1.98 7.25
N ILE A 523 -16.86 -0.80 6.79
CA ILE A 523 -16.06 0.44 6.82
C ILE A 523 -15.85 0.88 8.28
N ALA A 524 -16.90 0.86 9.10
CA ALA A 524 -16.81 1.24 10.51
C ALA A 524 -15.82 0.37 11.29
N ALA A 525 -15.90 -0.96 11.16
CA ALA A 525 -14.99 -1.87 11.86
C ALA A 525 -13.52 -1.66 11.46
N GLN A 526 -13.25 -1.43 10.17
CA GLN A 526 -11.91 -1.11 9.67
C GLN A 526 -11.39 0.23 10.22
N ASN A 527 -12.20 1.28 10.19
CA ASN A 527 -11.83 2.60 10.73
C ASN A 527 -11.51 2.52 12.23
N PHE A 528 -12.31 1.78 13.02
CA PHE A 528 -12.04 1.54 14.44
C PHE A 528 -10.69 0.85 14.67
N GLU A 529 -10.38 -0.19 13.89
CA GLU A 529 -9.14 -0.95 13.99
C GLU A 529 -7.91 -0.10 13.64
N TYR A 530 -7.92 0.63 12.51
CA TYR A 530 -6.82 1.52 12.14
C TYR A 530 -6.61 2.61 13.21
N LYS A 531 -7.69 3.23 13.70
CA LYS A 531 -7.61 4.23 14.79
C LYS A 531 -7.03 3.65 16.06
N MET A 532 -7.47 2.47 16.51
CA MET A 532 -6.92 1.82 17.69
C MET A 532 -5.45 1.43 17.54
N SER A 533 -5.03 0.91 16.38
CA SER A 533 -3.62 0.60 16.15
C SER A 533 -2.74 1.85 16.11
N ASN A 534 -3.24 2.95 15.54
CA ASN A 534 -2.56 4.25 15.50
C ASN A 534 -2.55 5.02 16.85
N ILE A 535 -3.38 4.61 17.82
CA ILE A 535 -3.50 5.23 19.17
C ILE A 535 -2.82 4.38 20.27
N LEU A 536 -2.76 3.05 20.09
CA LEU A 536 -2.17 2.12 21.07
C LEU A 536 -0.88 1.47 20.58
N ASP A 537 -0.94 0.77 19.44
CA ASP A 537 0.17 -0.07 18.98
C ASP A 537 1.32 0.82 18.47
N LYS A 538 1.10 1.64 17.44
CA LYS A 538 2.14 2.47 16.82
C LYS A 538 2.84 3.45 17.78
N PRO A 539 2.13 4.10 18.73
CA PRO A 539 2.77 4.88 19.79
C PRO A 539 3.65 4.05 20.73
N MET A 540 3.22 2.82 21.09
CA MET A 540 3.98 1.91 21.93
C MET A 540 5.23 1.41 21.20
N GLU A 541 5.11 0.90 19.97
CA GLU A 541 6.27 0.43 19.19
C GLU A 541 7.28 1.57 18.97
N SER A 542 6.80 2.78 18.69
CA SER A 542 7.63 3.97 18.53
C SER A 542 8.28 4.47 19.83
N ALA A 543 7.82 4.04 21.01
CA ALA A 543 8.46 4.33 22.29
C ALA A 543 9.70 3.43 22.51
N PHE A 544 9.56 2.14 22.23
CA PHE A 544 10.65 1.16 22.29
C PHE A 544 11.65 1.32 21.12
N GLY A 545 11.18 1.79 19.97
CA GLY A 545 11.97 2.25 18.83
C GLY A 545 11.98 1.33 17.62
N PHE A 546 11.16 0.27 17.61
CA PHE A 546 11.05 -0.71 16.54
C PHE A 546 9.58 -0.83 16.08
N VAL A 547 9.09 0.22 15.40
CA VAL A 547 7.79 0.18 14.71
C VAL A 547 7.75 -0.99 13.72
N THR A 548 6.97 -2.04 14.03
CA THR A 548 7.06 -3.36 13.36
C THR A 548 6.54 -3.39 11.93
N VAL A 549 5.93 -2.29 11.48
CA VAL A 549 5.60 -2.01 10.08
C VAL A 549 5.50 -0.50 9.90
N LEU A 550 6.25 0.04 8.94
CA LEU A 550 6.07 1.37 8.37
C LEU A 550 5.34 1.17 7.04
N PRO A 551 4.03 1.49 6.92
CA PRO A 551 3.26 1.13 5.72
C PRO A 551 3.79 1.81 4.46
N GLY A 552 4.06 1.05 3.40
CA GLY A 552 4.48 1.54 2.09
C GLY A 552 3.46 2.40 1.34
N ALA A 553 2.33 2.72 1.98
CA ALA A 553 1.34 3.68 1.50
C ALA A 553 1.55 5.11 2.04
N PHE A 554 2.23 5.29 3.19
CA PHE A 554 2.64 6.60 3.70
C PHE A 554 3.79 6.46 4.73
N SER A 555 4.99 6.16 4.22
CA SER A 555 6.21 6.02 5.01
C SER A 555 7.37 6.81 4.42
N ALA A 556 8.38 7.06 5.26
CA ALA A 556 9.56 7.83 4.94
C ALA A 556 10.81 7.07 5.42
N TYR A 557 11.91 7.19 4.70
CA TYR A 557 13.16 6.49 4.95
C TYR A 557 14.36 7.40 4.69
N ARG A 558 15.42 7.25 5.47
CA ARG A 558 16.73 7.83 5.17
C ARG A 558 17.38 6.93 4.12
N TYR A 559 17.76 7.47 2.95
CA TYR A 559 18.30 6.63 1.86
C TYR A 559 19.54 5.84 2.30
N GLU A 560 20.44 6.47 3.05
CA GLU A 560 21.63 5.84 3.65
C GLU A 560 21.30 4.72 4.66
N ALA A 561 20.10 4.72 5.24
CA ALA A 561 19.65 3.62 6.09
C ALA A 561 19.24 2.39 5.26
N LEU A 562 18.59 2.61 4.10
CA LEU A 562 18.17 1.54 3.18
C LEU A 562 19.36 0.77 2.59
N LYS A 563 20.41 1.47 2.12
CA LYS A 563 21.55 0.88 1.38
C LYS A 563 22.13 -0.38 2.05
N GLY A 564 22.46 -1.39 1.24
CA GLY A 564 22.98 -2.69 1.70
C GLY A 564 21.88 -3.69 2.04
N GLU A 565 22.08 -4.45 3.12
CA GLU A 565 21.18 -5.54 3.54
C GLU A 565 19.68 -5.17 3.61
N PRO A 566 19.25 -4.01 4.14
CA PRO A 566 17.82 -3.70 4.23
C PRO A 566 17.14 -3.60 2.85
N LEU A 567 17.81 -2.99 1.87
CA LEU A 567 17.32 -2.89 0.49
C LEU A 567 17.41 -4.23 -0.24
N ARG A 568 18.47 -5.02 -0.01
CA ARG A 568 18.61 -6.39 -0.54
C ARG A 568 17.48 -7.29 -0.07
N ALA A 569 17.15 -7.26 1.23
CA ALA A 569 16.06 -8.03 1.81
C ALA A 569 14.69 -7.57 1.32
N TYR A 570 14.45 -6.26 1.23
CA TYR A 570 13.18 -5.71 0.71
C TYR A 570 12.85 -6.22 -0.70
N PHE A 571 13.87 -6.37 -1.55
CA PHE A 571 13.73 -6.81 -2.93
C PHE A 571 13.81 -8.32 -3.17
N HIS A 572 14.36 -9.09 -2.22
CA HIS A 572 14.50 -10.55 -2.33
C HIS A 572 13.18 -11.26 -2.67
N GLY A 573 12.03 -10.78 -2.16
CA GLY A 573 10.69 -11.29 -2.50
C GLY A 573 10.24 -11.10 -3.95
N GLU A 574 10.85 -10.17 -4.70
CA GLU A 574 10.70 -10.06 -6.16
C GLU A 574 11.67 -11.00 -6.87
N ASP A 575 12.92 -11.07 -6.41
CA ASP A 575 13.97 -11.91 -7.02
C ASP A 575 13.62 -13.40 -6.95
N MET A 576 13.04 -13.85 -5.82
CA MET A 576 12.41 -15.17 -5.64
C MET A 576 11.33 -15.50 -6.68
N LYS A 577 10.54 -14.51 -7.13
CA LYS A 577 9.49 -14.72 -8.15
C LYS A 577 10.08 -14.87 -9.55
N SER A 578 11.24 -14.27 -9.80
CA SER A 578 11.94 -14.35 -11.09
C SER A 578 12.86 -15.56 -11.25
N ASN A 579 13.27 -16.21 -10.15
CA ASN A 579 14.19 -17.36 -10.20
C ASN A 579 13.43 -18.69 -10.37
N ASN A 580 13.60 -19.32 -11.55
CA ASN A 580 12.99 -20.61 -11.87
C ASN A 580 13.76 -21.84 -11.32
N GLU A 581 15.04 -21.70 -10.96
CA GLU A 581 15.90 -22.82 -10.57
C GLU A 581 15.69 -23.26 -9.11
N LYS A 582 15.39 -22.29 -8.23
CA LYS A 582 15.13 -22.52 -6.80
C LYS A 582 13.84 -21.81 -6.39
N PRO A 583 12.67 -22.42 -6.68
CA PRO A 583 11.40 -21.86 -6.22
C PRO A 583 11.37 -21.75 -4.71
N ALA A 584 10.87 -20.61 -4.22
CA ALA A 584 10.80 -20.25 -2.82
C ALA A 584 10.08 -21.27 -1.93
N GLY A 585 10.43 -21.30 -0.64
CA GLY A 585 9.64 -22.04 0.36
C GLY A 585 8.29 -21.37 0.63
N ILE A 586 7.24 -22.14 0.95
CA ILE A 586 5.90 -21.58 1.23
C ILE A 586 5.91 -20.52 2.35
N LEU A 587 6.76 -20.73 3.37
CA LEU A 587 6.93 -19.84 4.51
C LEU A 587 7.57 -18.50 4.08
N GLU A 588 8.63 -18.58 3.28
CA GLU A 588 9.37 -17.44 2.73
C GLU A 588 8.50 -16.64 1.74
N SER A 589 7.76 -17.34 0.87
CA SER A 589 6.80 -16.74 -0.05
C SER A 589 5.68 -15.96 0.66
N ASN A 590 5.20 -16.44 1.80
CA ASN A 590 4.22 -15.70 2.61
C ASN A 590 4.87 -14.58 3.42
N MET A 591 6.13 -14.72 3.84
CA MET A 591 6.91 -13.68 4.52
C MET A 591 6.99 -12.39 3.68
N TYR A 592 7.23 -12.53 2.37
CA TYR A 592 7.22 -11.43 1.40
C TYR A 592 5.81 -11.10 0.84
N LEU A 593 4.77 -11.31 1.66
CA LEU A 593 3.49 -10.60 1.58
C LEU A 593 3.42 -9.40 2.56
N ALA A 594 4.51 -9.17 3.33
CA ALA A 594 4.69 -8.06 4.25
C ALA A 594 6.18 -7.65 4.32
N GLU A 595 6.82 -7.48 3.18
CA GLU A 595 8.19 -7.00 2.97
C GLU A 595 8.52 -5.70 3.71
N ASP A 596 7.55 -4.77 3.85
CA ASP A 596 7.68 -3.59 4.73
C ASP A 596 8.10 -3.97 6.18
N ARG A 597 7.62 -5.11 6.72
CA ARG A 597 8.01 -5.60 8.05
C ARG A 597 9.43 -6.11 8.09
N ILE A 598 9.87 -6.78 7.03
CA ILE A 598 11.24 -7.28 6.89
C ILE A 598 12.19 -6.08 6.81
N LEU A 599 11.88 -5.08 5.98
CA LEU A 599 12.64 -3.83 5.92
C LEU A 599 12.73 -3.13 7.28
N CYS A 600 11.64 -3.09 8.06
CA CYS A 600 11.66 -2.55 9.42
C CYS A 600 12.63 -3.30 10.35
N PHE A 601 12.64 -4.63 10.30
CA PHE A 601 13.55 -5.45 11.10
C PHE A 601 15.01 -5.29 10.66
N GLU A 602 15.28 -5.28 9.35
CA GLU A 602 16.63 -5.09 8.80
C GLU A 602 17.19 -3.70 9.10
N LEU A 603 16.37 -2.65 9.05
CA LEU A 603 16.78 -1.30 9.42
C LEU A 603 17.21 -1.22 10.90
N VAL A 604 16.46 -1.82 11.82
CA VAL A 604 16.79 -1.81 13.26
C VAL A 604 17.96 -2.75 13.61
N THR A 605 18.15 -3.81 12.84
CA THR A 605 19.23 -4.80 13.03
C THR A 605 20.46 -4.57 12.15
N LYS A 606 20.57 -3.41 11.48
CA LYS A 606 21.73 -3.02 10.69
C LYS A 606 22.98 -3.03 11.59
N SER A 607 24.06 -3.65 11.12
CA SER A 607 25.24 -3.92 11.95
C SER A 607 26.07 -2.68 12.23
N ASP A 608 26.16 -1.75 11.27
CA ASP A 608 27.03 -0.56 11.32
C ASP A 608 26.36 0.69 11.91
N LYS A 609 25.02 0.73 12.01
CA LYS A 609 24.25 1.89 12.49
C LYS A 609 23.14 1.49 13.47
N SER A 610 23.03 2.22 14.57
CA SER A 610 21.97 2.08 15.57
C SER A 610 20.67 2.78 15.14
N TYR A 611 20.11 2.42 13.97
CA TYR A 611 18.89 3.05 13.46
C TYR A 611 17.63 2.63 14.23
N LEU A 612 16.70 3.58 14.33
CA LEU A 612 15.41 3.47 15.01
C LEU A 612 14.27 3.83 14.04
N LEU A 613 13.09 3.30 14.32
CA LEU A 613 11.86 3.57 13.57
C LEU A 613 10.86 4.37 14.41
N LYS A 614 10.09 5.24 13.78
CA LYS A 614 9.29 6.25 14.49
C LYS A 614 7.91 6.49 13.89
N TYR A 615 6.88 6.43 14.73
CA TYR A 615 5.53 6.87 14.37
C TYR A 615 5.40 8.38 14.62
N VAL A 616 4.83 9.10 13.65
CA VAL A 616 4.66 10.56 13.68
C VAL A 616 3.16 10.90 13.63
N HIS A 617 2.48 10.78 14.78
CA HIS A 617 1.02 10.96 14.89
C HIS A 617 0.47 12.23 14.22
N ASN A 618 1.18 13.37 14.33
CA ASN A 618 0.69 14.64 13.76
C ASN A 618 0.72 14.67 12.22
N ALA A 619 1.44 13.75 11.56
CA ALA A 619 1.44 13.55 10.13
C ALA A 619 0.41 12.48 9.78
N PHE A 620 -0.54 12.79 8.90
CA PHE A 620 -1.56 11.84 8.46
C PHE A 620 -1.76 11.86 6.94
N ALA A 621 -2.25 10.75 6.41
CA ALA A 621 -2.78 10.65 5.05
C ALA A 621 -4.12 9.90 5.06
N VAL A 622 -4.95 10.15 4.06
CA VAL A 622 -6.29 9.57 3.92
C VAL A 622 -6.31 8.65 2.70
N THR A 623 -6.83 7.42 2.86
CA THR A 623 -6.91 6.41 1.80
C THR A 623 -8.27 5.71 1.82
N ASP A 624 -8.72 5.24 0.66
CA ASP A 624 -9.93 4.42 0.56
C ASP A 624 -9.74 3.03 1.21
N VAL A 625 -10.84 2.42 1.64
CA VAL A 625 -10.87 1.11 2.32
C VAL A 625 -11.86 0.16 1.64
N PRO A 626 -11.60 -1.17 1.59
CA PRO A 626 -12.52 -2.13 0.99
C PRO A 626 -13.95 -2.00 1.53
N ASN A 627 -14.88 -1.68 0.64
CA ASN A 627 -16.30 -1.54 0.98
C ASN A 627 -17.10 -2.82 0.68
N GLN A 628 -16.53 -3.77 -0.09
CA GLN A 628 -17.09 -5.09 -0.38
C GLN A 628 -16.41 -6.21 0.43
N ILE A 629 -17.18 -7.25 0.79
CA ILE A 629 -16.71 -8.35 1.63
C ILE A 629 -15.63 -9.21 0.97
N ASN A 630 -15.69 -9.39 -0.35
CA ASN A 630 -14.75 -10.20 -1.12
C ASN A 630 -13.37 -9.54 -1.26
N GLU A 631 -13.33 -8.23 -1.51
CA GLU A 631 -12.10 -7.43 -1.50
C GLU A 631 -11.45 -7.44 -0.11
N PHE A 632 -12.26 -7.23 0.93
CA PHE A 632 -11.83 -7.25 2.32
C PHE A 632 -11.22 -8.60 2.73
N VAL A 633 -11.89 -9.72 2.43
CA VAL A 633 -11.39 -11.07 2.73
C VAL A 633 -10.05 -11.35 2.01
N ASN A 634 -9.92 -10.95 0.74
CA ASN A 634 -8.67 -11.08 -0.02
C ASN A 634 -7.54 -10.19 0.55
N GLN A 635 -7.81 -8.93 0.88
CA GLN A 635 -6.86 -8.02 1.53
C GLN A 635 -6.35 -8.61 2.85
N ARG A 636 -7.26 -9.20 3.63
CA ARG A 636 -6.99 -9.71 4.97
C ARG A 636 -6.22 -11.03 4.97
N ARG A 637 -6.40 -11.91 3.98
CA ARG A 637 -5.51 -13.06 3.75
C ARG A 637 -4.05 -12.61 3.66
N ARG A 638 -3.76 -11.63 2.79
CA ARG A 638 -2.40 -11.09 2.57
C ARG A 638 -1.81 -10.57 3.89
N TRP A 639 -2.56 -9.71 4.59
CA TRP A 639 -2.07 -9.04 5.79
C TRP A 639 -1.90 -9.98 7.00
N LEU A 640 -2.79 -10.95 7.19
CA LEU A 640 -2.67 -11.94 8.27
C LEU A 640 -1.48 -12.88 8.04
N ASN A 641 -1.38 -13.49 6.85
CA ASN A 641 -0.28 -14.40 6.54
C ASN A 641 1.06 -13.66 6.54
N GLY A 642 1.16 -12.53 5.83
CA GLY A 642 2.39 -11.73 5.77
C GLY A 642 2.85 -11.26 7.15
N SER A 643 1.94 -10.74 7.98
CA SER A 643 2.31 -10.32 9.34
C SER A 643 2.76 -11.50 10.21
N PHE A 644 2.12 -12.67 10.10
CA PHE A 644 2.50 -13.85 10.88
C PHE A 644 3.91 -14.33 10.52
N PHE A 645 4.21 -14.54 9.23
CA PHE A 645 5.50 -15.10 8.82
C PHE A 645 6.66 -14.09 8.94
N ALA A 646 6.44 -12.79 8.67
CA ALA A 646 7.48 -11.77 8.88
C ALA A 646 7.81 -11.52 10.36
N ALA A 647 6.81 -11.62 11.25
CA ALA A 647 7.06 -11.53 12.69
C ALA A 647 7.71 -12.81 13.25
N LEU A 648 7.38 -14.00 12.72
CA LEU A 648 8.11 -15.24 13.00
C LEU A 648 9.58 -15.16 12.57
N TYR A 649 9.87 -14.64 11.37
CA TYR A 649 11.24 -14.38 10.91
C TYR A 649 12.00 -13.47 11.89
N SER A 650 11.39 -12.36 12.29
CA SER A 650 11.96 -11.41 13.25
C SER A 650 12.33 -12.11 14.56
N ILE A 651 11.43 -12.94 15.10
CA ILE A 651 11.65 -13.72 16.34
C ILE A 651 12.79 -14.73 16.21
N LEU A 652 12.86 -15.48 15.10
CA LEU A 652 13.96 -16.43 14.88
C LEU A 652 15.32 -15.72 14.79
N HIS A 653 15.34 -14.47 14.31
CA HIS A 653 16.55 -13.67 14.13
C HIS A 653 16.83 -12.67 15.27
N PHE A 654 16.11 -12.75 16.40
CA PHE A 654 16.22 -11.77 17.52
C PHE A 654 17.65 -11.55 18.02
N TYR A 655 18.52 -12.55 17.90
CA TYR A 655 19.93 -12.48 18.27
C TYR A 655 20.69 -11.36 17.53
N ARG A 656 20.24 -10.93 16.35
CA ARG A 656 20.82 -9.81 15.60
C ARG A 656 20.74 -8.49 16.37
N ILE A 657 19.71 -8.30 17.21
CA ILE A 657 19.59 -7.13 18.09
C ILE A 657 20.66 -7.15 19.18
N LEU A 658 21.03 -8.33 19.70
CA LEU A 658 22.07 -8.45 20.74
C LEU A 658 23.45 -8.03 20.21
N ILE A 659 23.77 -8.34 18.94
CA ILE A 659 25.06 -8.01 18.31
C ILE A 659 25.11 -6.63 17.62
N SER A 660 23.96 -5.96 17.43
CA SER A 660 23.87 -4.62 16.83
C SER A 660 24.67 -3.54 17.56
N THR A 661 24.85 -2.37 16.93
CA THR A 661 25.51 -1.19 17.55
C THR A 661 24.64 -0.43 18.57
N HIS A 662 23.40 -0.86 18.82
CA HIS A 662 22.51 -0.23 19.80
C HIS A 662 23.06 -0.23 21.23
N SER A 663 22.75 0.83 22.00
CA SER A 663 23.11 0.90 23.42
C SER A 663 22.39 -0.18 24.25
N ILE A 664 22.96 -0.59 25.38
CA ILE A 664 22.43 -1.68 26.22
C ILE A 664 20.96 -1.44 26.61
N GLY A 665 20.62 -0.21 27.00
CA GLY A 665 19.23 0.16 27.32
C GLY A 665 18.29 0.10 26.11
N ARG A 666 18.76 0.47 24.91
CA ARG A 666 17.96 0.35 23.68
C ARG A 666 17.74 -1.13 23.29
N LYS A 667 18.77 -1.97 23.42
CA LYS A 667 18.66 -3.43 23.21
C LYS A 667 17.62 -4.04 24.14
N ILE A 668 17.68 -3.73 25.44
CA ILE A 668 16.70 -4.19 26.44
C ILE A 668 15.28 -3.75 26.04
N ASN A 669 15.09 -2.49 25.65
CA ASN A 669 13.79 -1.96 25.21
C ASN A 669 13.21 -2.74 24.01
N ILE A 670 14.00 -2.95 22.95
CA ILE A 670 13.55 -3.68 21.75
C ILE A 670 13.28 -5.16 22.08
N ILE A 671 14.05 -5.77 22.99
CA ILE A 671 13.82 -7.16 23.44
C ILE A 671 12.52 -7.29 24.22
N ILE A 672 12.17 -6.31 25.07
CA ILE A 672 10.88 -6.28 25.79
C ILE A 672 9.72 -6.20 24.81
N GLU A 673 9.83 -5.34 23.79
CA GLU A 673 8.87 -5.27 22.68
C GLU A 673 8.77 -6.60 21.91
N MET A 674 9.89 -7.25 21.60
CA MET A 674 9.87 -8.55 20.93
C MET A 674 9.24 -9.67 21.76
N ILE A 675 9.40 -9.67 23.09
CA ILE A 675 8.70 -10.60 23.97
C ILE A 675 7.18 -10.36 23.90
N TYR A 676 6.75 -9.09 23.92
CA TYR A 676 5.35 -8.72 23.71
C TYR A 676 4.80 -9.19 22.35
N GLN A 677 5.55 -8.98 21.25
CA GLN A 677 5.14 -9.47 19.92
C GLN A 677 5.11 -11.00 19.84
N THR A 678 6.05 -11.69 20.50
CA THR A 678 6.06 -13.17 20.60
C THR A 678 4.79 -13.70 21.28
N ILE A 679 4.37 -13.07 22.38
CA ILE A 679 3.14 -13.44 23.09
C ILE A 679 1.91 -13.19 22.19
N ASN A 680 1.87 -12.08 21.44
CA ASN A 680 0.78 -11.81 20.50
C ASN A 680 0.66 -12.87 19.40
N ILE A 681 1.78 -13.32 18.80
CA ILE A 681 1.75 -14.37 17.78
C ILE A 681 1.24 -15.70 18.34
N LEU A 682 1.65 -16.07 19.56
CA LEU A 682 1.13 -17.26 20.24
C LEU A 682 -0.38 -17.16 20.48
N LEU A 683 -0.89 -15.99 20.91
CA LEU A 683 -2.32 -15.76 21.04
C LEU A 683 -3.07 -15.79 19.70
N SER A 684 -2.48 -15.24 18.62
CA SER A 684 -3.03 -15.31 17.27
C SER A 684 -3.12 -16.76 16.75
N TRP A 685 -2.09 -17.58 17.01
CA TRP A 685 -2.09 -19.00 16.62
C TRP A 685 -3.23 -19.79 17.29
N PHE A 686 -3.45 -19.55 18.59
CA PHE A 686 -4.51 -20.20 19.36
C PHE A 686 -5.83 -19.39 19.41
N ALA A 687 -5.99 -18.36 18.58
CA ALA A 687 -7.15 -17.46 18.65
C ALA A 687 -8.48 -18.18 18.38
N LEU A 688 -8.49 -19.13 17.44
CA LEU A 688 -9.67 -19.93 17.06
C LEU A 688 -10.20 -20.75 18.26
N SER A 689 -9.34 -21.54 18.89
CA SER A 689 -9.70 -22.33 20.07
C SER A 689 -9.98 -21.46 21.29
N THR A 690 -9.19 -20.41 21.52
CA THR A 690 -9.38 -19.49 22.66
C THR A 690 -10.73 -18.77 22.58
N TYR A 691 -11.12 -18.25 21.41
CA TYR A 691 -12.42 -17.59 21.26
C TYR A 691 -13.59 -18.58 21.49
N PHE A 692 -13.50 -19.81 20.96
CA PHE A 692 -14.51 -20.85 21.23
C PHE A 692 -14.59 -21.21 22.72
N LEU A 693 -13.47 -21.29 23.44
CA LEU A 693 -13.44 -21.56 24.88
C LEU A 693 -14.12 -20.43 25.68
N VAL A 694 -13.80 -19.16 25.39
CA VAL A 694 -14.45 -18.00 26.02
C VAL A 694 -15.96 -18.03 25.73
N PHE A 695 -16.36 -18.33 24.50
CA PHE A 695 -17.77 -18.51 24.12
C PHE A 695 -18.46 -19.63 24.91
N ARG A 696 -17.88 -20.83 24.95
CA ARG A 696 -18.46 -21.99 25.63
C ARG A 696 -18.58 -21.77 27.14
N ILE A 697 -17.60 -21.12 27.77
CA ILE A 697 -17.59 -20.85 29.22
C ILE A 697 -18.60 -19.76 29.59
N LEU A 698 -18.68 -18.65 28.84
CA LEU A 698 -19.68 -17.61 29.08
C LEU A 698 -21.10 -18.16 28.88
N SER A 699 -21.33 -18.86 27.76
CA SER A 699 -22.62 -19.44 27.39
C SER A 699 -23.18 -20.41 28.44
N THR A 700 -22.34 -21.31 28.98
CA THR A 700 -22.77 -22.28 30.00
C THR A 700 -23.11 -21.62 31.34
N ASN A 701 -22.35 -20.61 31.76
CA ASN A 701 -22.59 -19.94 33.05
C ASN A 701 -23.89 -19.12 33.08
N VAL A 702 -24.52 -18.79 31.94
CA VAL A 702 -25.81 -18.05 31.90
C VAL A 702 -26.93 -18.76 32.67
N GLY A 703 -26.92 -20.10 32.75
CA GLY A 703 -27.90 -20.85 33.53
C GLY A 703 -27.88 -20.55 35.04
N ALA A 704 -26.78 -20.01 35.56
CA ALA A 704 -26.64 -19.59 36.96
C ALA A 704 -27.08 -18.11 37.19
N THR A 705 -27.77 -17.50 36.24
CA THR A 705 -28.28 -16.12 36.32
C THR A 705 -29.80 -16.08 36.45
N PHE A 706 -30.39 -14.88 36.52
CA PHE A 706 -31.85 -14.68 36.56
C PHE A 706 -32.63 -15.27 35.37
N ILE A 707 -31.94 -15.64 34.28
CA ILE A 707 -32.50 -16.36 33.13
C ILE A 707 -32.98 -17.78 33.50
N GLY A 708 -32.44 -18.35 34.57
CA GLY A 708 -32.78 -19.67 35.08
C GLY A 708 -32.08 -20.82 34.34
N GLU A 709 -31.90 -21.92 35.06
CA GLU A 709 -31.04 -23.03 34.63
C GLU A 709 -31.51 -23.69 33.33
N ASN A 710 -32.82 -23.96 33.20
CA ASN A 710 -33.39 -24.60 32.01
C ASN A 710 -33.24 -23.72 30.76
N THR A 711 -33.62 -22.45 30.86
CA THR A 711 -33.52 -21.48 29.75
C THR A 711 -32.07 -21.25 29.33
N GLY A 712 -31.16 -21.10 30.30
CA GLY A 712 -29.72 -20.95 30.05
C GLY A 712 -29.11 -22.17 29.36
N LYS A 713 -29.47 -23.39 29.78
CA LYS A 713 -29.04 -24.64 29.13
C LYS A 713 -29.54 -24.72 27.67
N ILE A 714 -30.82 -24.41 27.42
CA ILE A 714 -31.40 -24.41 26.06
C ILE A 714 -30.67 -23.41 25.16
N LEU A 715 -30.52 -22.15 25.61
CA LEU A 715 -29.78 -21.12 24.86
C LEU A 715 -28.33 -21.55 24.58
N SER A 716 -27.65 -22.14 25.57
CA SER A 716 -26.27 -22.59 25.40
C SER A 716 -26.12 -23.71 24.36
N ILE A 717 -27.09 -24.62 24.27
CA ILE A 717 -27.10 -25.68 23.25
C ILE A 717 -27.41 -25.10 21.87
N VAL A 718 -28.42 -24.23 21.75
CA VAL A 718 -28.81 -23.61 20.47
C VAL A 718 -27.66 -22.80 19.87
N PHE A 719 -27.05 -21.90 20.63
CA PHE A 719 -25.95 -21.09 20.12
C PHE A 719 -24.66 -21.90 19.87
N LEU A 720 -24.44 -23.02 20.58
CA LEU A 720 -23.34 -23.93 20.28
C LEU A 720 -23.49 -24.56 18.88
N TRP A 721 -24.69 -24.99 18.50
CA TRP A 721 -24.95 -25.51 17.15
C TRP A 721 -24.81 -24.42 16.08
N VAL A 722 -25.24 -23.18 16.35
CA VAL A 722 -25.01 -22.03 15.46
C VAL A 722 -23.51 -21.76 15.27
N TYR A 723 -22.72 -21.82 16.34
CA TYR A 723 -21.26 -21.69 16.26
C TYR A 723 -20.63 -22.77 15.39
N ILE A 724 -20.97 -24.04 15.64
CA ILE A 724 -20.45 -25.18 14.87
C ILE A 724 -20.83 -25.06 13.39
N ALA A 725 -22.07 -24.71 13.08
CA ALA A 725 -22.53 -24.49 11.71
C ALA A 725 -21.77 -23.33 11.02
N ALA A 726 -21.53 -22.21 11.71
CA ALA A 726 -20.76 -21.09 11.17
C ALA A 726 -19.29 -21.47 10.89
N ILE A 727 -18.67 -22.28 11.75
CA ILE A 727 -17.32 -22.81 11.54
C ILE A 727 -17.27 -23.76 10.34
N VAL A 728 -18.20 -24.72 10.25
CA VAL A 728 -18.25 -25.69 9.15
C VAL A 728 -18.49 -24.98 7.81
N LEU A 729 -19.42 -24.02 7.75
CA LEU A 729 -19.62 -23.13 6.60
C LEU A 729 -18.31 -22.44 6.21
N THR A 730 -17.59 -21.86 7.19
CA THR A 730 -16.34 -21.13 6.97
C THR A 730 -15.25 -22.02 6.37
N PHE A 731 -15.06 -23.25 6.87
CA PHE A 731 -14.09 -24.18 6.28
C PHE A 731 -14.47 -24.60 4.85
N ILE A 732 -15.74 -24.90 4.60
CA ILE A 732 -16.23 -25.29 3.26
C ILE A 732 -15.96 -24.18 2.24
N ILE A 733 -16.31 -22.92 2.54
CA ILE A 733 -16.06 -21.82 1.60
C ILE A 733 -14.58 -21.48 1.47
N SER A 734 -13.78 -21.66 2.52
CA SER A 734 -12.34 -21.34 2.52
C SER A 734 -11.49 -22.33 1.75
N PHE A 735 -11.91 -23.59 1.61
CA PHE A 735 -11.24 -24.58 0.76
C PHE A 735 -11.79 -24.63 -0.67
N GLY A 736 -13.08 -24.36 -0.86
CA GLY A 736 -13.76 -24.63 -2.13
C GLY A 736 -13.88 -23.45 -3.10
N ASN A 737 -13.94 -22.19 -2.63
CA ASN A 737 -14.38 -21.06 -3.46
C ASN A 737 -13.55 -19.79 -3.23
N LYS A 738 -13.32 -19.00 -4.29
CA LYS A 738 -12.74 -17.66 -4.15
C LYS A 738 -13.78 -16.70 -3.55
N PRO A 739 -13.37 -15.67 -2.78
CA PRO A 739 -14.33 -14.76 -2.14
C PRO A 739 -15.24 -13.99 -3.10
N ASN A 740 -14.80 -13.76 -4.34
CA ASN A 740 -15.63 -13.11 -5.38
C ASN A 740 -16.85 -13.97 -5.74
N ASP A 741 -16.64 -15.27 -5.91
CA ASP A 741 -17.65 -16.24 -6.37
C ASP A 741 -18.65 -16.56 -5.24
N ALA A 742 -18.13 -16.72 -4.02
CA ALA A 742 -18.90 -17.08 -2.83
C ALA A 742 -19.29 -15.89 -1.93
N LYS A 743 -19.32 -14.65 -2.46
CA LYS A 743 -19.47 -13.41 -1.67
C LYS A 743 -20.65 -13.40 -0.68
N TYR A 744 -21.81 -13.97 -1.06
CA TYR A 744 -22.98 -14.07 -0.19
C TYR A 744 -22.81 -15.10 0.95
N MET A 745 -22.00 -16.15 0.74
CA MET A 745 -21.70 -17.14 1.77
C MET A 745 -20.71 -16.60 2.80
N TYR A 746 -19.75 -15.75 2.37
CA TYR A 746 -18.91 -14.98 3.30
C TYR A 746 -19.77 -13.97 4.10
N LEU A 747 -20.70 -13.27 3.45
CA LEU A 747 -21.65 -12.38 4.14
C LEU A 747 -22.51 -13.14 5.18
N LEU A 748 -23.00 -14.35 4.84
CA LEU A 748 -23.71 -15.23 5.77
C LEU A 748 -22.82 -15.64 6.96
N GLY A 749 -21.57 -16.05 6.71
CA GLY A 749 -20.61 -16.36 7.77
C GLY A 749 -20.39 -15.19 8.73
N PHE A 750 -20.14 -13.99 8.20
CA PHE A 750 -20.04 -12.76 9.00
C PHE A 750 -21.32 -12.48 9.80
N SER A 751 -22.49 -12.70 9.22
CA SER A 751 -23.79 -12.48 9.87
C SER A 751 -24.06 -13.46 11.02
N LEU A 752 -23.68 -14.74 10.86
CA LEU A 752 -23.74 -15.75 11.92
C LEU A 752 -22.79 -15.41 13.06
N PHE A 753 -21.56 -14.98 12.76
CA PHE A 753 -20.60 -14.57 13.78
C PHE A 753 -20.99 -13.26 14.50
N GLY A 754 -21.63 -12.31 13.81
CA GLY A 754 -22.27 -11.14 14.45
C GLY A 754 -23.43 -11.53 15.37
N THR A 755 -24.22 -12.54 14.99
CA THR A 755 -25.29 -13.09 15.85
C THR A 755 -24.71 -13.75 17.11
N ILE A 756 -23.56 -14.42 16.99
CA ILE A 756 -22.79 -14.95 18.13
C ILE A 756 -22.24 -13.81 19.00
N ALA A 757 -21.76 -12.69 18.44
CA ALA A 757 -21.36 -11.51 19.21
C ALA A 757 -22.51 -10.94 20.06
N ILE A 758 -23.72 -10.83 19.50
CA ILE A 758 -24.90 -10.33 20.23
C ILE A 758 -25.21 -11.23 21.43
N TYR A 759 -25.23 -12.55 21.22
CA TYR A 759 -25.43 -13.52 22.30
C TYR A 759 -24.31 -13.48 23.35
N MET A 760 -23.05 -13.28 22.93
CA MET A 760 -21.91 -13.13 23.83
C MET A 760 -22.03 -11.90 24.73
N MET A 761 -22.41 -10.74 24.16
CA MET A 761 -22.68 -9.52 24.94
C MET A 761 -23.82 -9.72 25.93
N PHE A 762 -24.90 -10.41 25.53
CA PHE A 762 -26.00 -10.79 26.42
C PHE A 762 -25.53 -11.71 27.57
N CYS A 763 -24.69 -12.72 27.29
CA CYS A 763 -24.11 -13.58 28.32
C CYS A 763 -23.31 -12.76 29.34
N VAL A 764 -22.42 -11.89 28.87
CA VAL A 764 -21.58 -11.01 29.70
C VAL A 764 -22.45 -10.08 30.57
N ALA A 765 -23.49 -9.46 30.00
CA ALA A 765 -24.40 -8.60 30.73
C ALA A 765 -25.16 -9.36 31.85
N CYS A 766 -25.71 -10.53 31.53
CA CYS A 766 -26.42 -11.37 32.52
C CYS A 766 -25.50 -11.84 33.65
N LEU A 767 -24.27 -12.26 33.32
CA LEU A 767 -23.28 -12.70 34.31
C LEU A 767 -22.78 -11.55 35.20
N THR A 768 -22.58 -10.37 34.62
CA THR A 768 -22.19 -9.17 35.37
C THR A 768 -23.29 -8.76 36.34
N TYR A 769 -24.55 -8.68 35.89
CA TYR A 769 -25.69 -8.34 36.74
C TYR A 769 -25.91 -9.36 37.88
N ALA A 770 -25.88 -10.66 37.56
CA ALA A 770 -26.02 -11.73 38.57
C ALA A 770 -24.88 -11.67 39.61
N SER A 771 -23.66 -11.39 39.17
CA SER A 771 -22.51 -11.22 40.07
C SER A 771 -22.67 -9.99 40.98
N VAL A 772 -23.12 -8.85 40.46
CA VAL A 772 -23.38 -7.63 41.24
C VAL A 772 -24.47 -7.86 42.30
N LYS A 773 -25.59 -8.50 41.94
CA LYS A 773 -26.68 -8.82 42.87
C LYS A 773 -26.23 -9.79 43.96
N GLY A 774 -25.52 -10.86 43.59
CA GLY A 774 -24.98 -11.83 44.55
C GLY A 774 -23.96 -11.20 45.51
N ILE A 775 -23.17 -10.22 45.06
CA ILE A 775 -22.29 -9.45 45.95
C ILE A 775 -23.11 -8.54 46.88
N GLN A 776 -24.11 -7.82 46.36
CA GLN A 776 -24.96 -6.95 47.18
C GLN A 776 -25.65 -7.71 48.32
N GLU A 777 -26.17 -8.91 48.06
CA GLU A 777 -26.75 -9.80 49.07
C GLU A 777 -25.70 -10.26 50.10
N ASN A 778 -24.48 -10.58 49.68
CA ASN A 778 -23.39 -10.91 50.60
C ASN A 778 -22.94 -9.72 51.45
N ILE A 779 -22.91 -8.49 50.91
CA ILE A 779 -22.57 -7.27 51.65
C ILE A 779 -23.64 -6.96 52.71
N LEU A 780 -24.93 -7.04 52.36
CA LEU A 780 -26.04 -6.82 53.30
C LEU A 780 -26.03 -7.81 54.48
N ASN A 781 -25.53 -9.03 54.25
CA ASN A 781 -25.43 -10.08 55.26
C ASN A 781 -24.07 -10.11 56.00
N SER A 782 -23.10 -9.24 55.65
CA SER A 782 -21.73 -9.28 56.19
C SER A 782 -21.39 -8.03 57.01
N GLN A 783 -21.20 -8.19 58.33
CA GLN A 783 -20.60 -7.16 59.19
C GLN A 783 -19.09 -7.01 58.89
N SER A 784 -18.74 -6.36 57.78
CA SER A 784 -17.33 -6.13 57.41
C SER A 784 -17.04 -4.65 57.10
N ASN A 785 -16.06 -4.09 57.81
CA ASN A 785 -15.67 -2.68 57.73
C ASN A 785 -14.80 -2.33 56.50
N LEU A 786 -14.75 -3.19 55.47
CA LEU A 786 -14.02 -2.86 54.25
C LEU A 786 -14.83 -1.88 53.37
N PRO A 787 -14.16 -0.92 52.69
CA PRO A 787 -14.79 -0.11 51.65
C PRO A 787 -15.51 -1.00 50.64
N ILE A 788 -16.73 -0.60 50.24
CA ILE A 788 -17.65 -1.40 49.41
C ILE A 788 -16.95 -1.96 48.16
N VAL A 789 -16.15 -1.16 47.47
CA VAL A 789 -15.36 -1.56 46.29
C VAL A 789 -14.47 -2.78 46.57
N LEU A 790 -13.76 -2.81 47.71
CA LEU A 790 -12.90 -3.94 48.10
C LEU A 790 -13.71 -5.20 48.46
N GLN A 791 -15.00 -5.09 48.75
CA GLN A 791 -15.89 -6.23 48.92
C GLN A 791 -16.31 -6.82 47.55
N TYR A 792 -16.58 -5.98 46.55
CA TYR A 792 -16.83 -6.43 45.17
C TYR A 792 -15.63 -7.16 44.56
N PHE A 793 -14.41 -6.64 44.73
CA PHE A 793 -13.18 -7.22 44.18
C PHE A 793 -12.76 -8.56 44.83
N LYS A 794 -13.42 -9.03 45.90
CA LYS A 794 -13.18 -10.37 46.49
C LYS A 794 -13.78 -11.51 45.66
N ASN A 795 -14.85 -11.27 44.90
CA ASN A 795 -15.45 -12.31 44.06
C ASN A 795 -14.60 -12.52 42.80
N ALA A 796 -13.92 -13.66 42.69
CA ALA A 796 -13.01 -13.94 41.57
C ALA A 796 -13.69 -13.86 40.19
N LYS A 797 -14.90 -14.43 40.03
CA LYS A 797 -15.63 -14.39 38.75
C LYS A 797 -15.97 -12.95 38.35
N PHE A 798 -16.42 -12.13 39.31
CA PHE A 798 -16.71 -10.71 39.06
C PHE A 798 -15.44 -9.93 38.73
N ARG A 799 -14.41 -10.06 39.58
CA ARG A 799 -13.10 -9.40 39.43
C ARG A 799 -12.49 -9.67 38.06
N ASP A 800 -12.36 -10.93 37.66
CA ASP A 800 -11.64 -11.32 36.45
C ASP A 800 -12.38 -10.84 35.19
N LEU A 801 -13.71 -10.97 35.16
CA LEU A 801 -14.56 -10.45 34.09
C LEU A 801 -14.50 -8.92 34.01
N THR A 802 -14.63 -8.21 35.14
CA THR A 802 -14.56 -6.74 35.19
C THR A 802 -13.19 -6.21 34.76
N ILE A 803 -12.10 -6.82 35.22
CA ILE A 803 -10.74 -6.39 34.85
C ILE A 803 -10.50 -6.58 33.36
N SER A 804 -10.89 -7.71 32.77
CA SER A 804 -10.75 -7.91 31.33
C SER A 804 -11.58 -6.90 30.52
N LEU A 805 -12.88 -6.77 30.82
CA LEU A 805 -13.76 -5.84 30.10
C LEU A 805 -13.29 -4.37 30.21
N ALA A 806 -12.79 -3.96 31.38
CA ALA A 806 -12.19 -2.64 31.56
C ALA A 806 -10.88 -2.50 30.75
N SER A 807 -10.00 -3.49 30.81
CA SER A 807 -8.73 -3.50 30.09
C SER A 807 -8.87 -3.48 28.56
N THR A 808 -10.01 -3.94 28.03
CA THR A 808 -10.36 -3.78 26.61
C THR A 808 -11.05 -2.44 26.37
N TYR A 809 -12.26 -2.25 26.89
CA TYR A 809 -13.16 -1.18 26.43
C TYR A 809 -12.93 0.17 27.12
N VAL A 810 -12.68 0.17 28.43
CA VAL A 810 -12.36 1.43 29.16
C VAL A 810 -10.98 1.93 28.75
N LEU A 811 -10.06 1.03 28.43
CA LEU A 811 -8.74 1.36 27.89
C LEU A 811 -8.85 2.05 26.52
N TYR A 812 -9.69 1.56 25.60
CA TYR A 812 -9.95 2.23 24.32
C TYR A 812 -10.51 3.65 24.50
N ILE A 813 -11.39 3.86 25.48
CA ILE A 813 -11.92 5.21 25.83
C ILE A 813 -10.79 6.11 26.37
N ILE A 814 -9.97 5.61 27.30
CA ILE A 814 -8.89 6.38 27.92
C ILE A 814 -7.80 6.75 26.90
N SER A 815 -7.37 5.82 26.05
CA SER A 815 -6.34 6.09 25.03
C SER A 815 -6.83 7.06 23.95
N SER A 816 -8.09 6.93 23.55
CA SER A 816 -8.77 7.89 22.66
C SER A 816 -8.77 9.30 23.26
N ALA A 817 -9.13 9.44 24.54
CA ALA A 817 -9.11 10.72 25.24
C ALA A 817 -7.69 11.33 25.37
N ILE A 818 -6.66 10.52 25.59
CA ILE A 818 -5.24 10.95 25.63
C ILE A 818 -4.76 11.48 24.26
N PHE A 819 -5.33 10.97 23.17
CA PHE A 819 -5.06 11.44 21.80
C PHE A 819 -5.98 12.60 21.37
N PHE A 820 -7.05 12.90 22.12
CA PHE A 820 -8.14 13.81 21.75
C PHE A 820 -8.91 13.40 20.48
N ASP A 821 -8.86 12.12 20.11
CA ASP A 821 -9.66 11.55 19.02
C ASP A 821 -10.62 10.51 19.61
N MET A 822 -11.91 10.81 19.55
CA MET A 822 -13.00 10.02 20.16
C MET A 822 -14.03 9.54 19.14
N PHE A 823 -13.89 9.88 17.86
CA PHE A 823 -14.96 9.67 16.87
C PHE A 823 -15.30 8.19 16.68
N HIS A 824 -14.29 7.34 16.48
CA HIS A 824 -14.43 5.88 16.34
C HIS A 824 -15.09 5.21 17.55
N ILE A 825 -14.92 5.76 18.77
CA ILE A 825 -15.57 5.24 19.98
C ILE A 825 -17.10 5.38 19.88
N PHE A 826 -17.60 6.49 19.35
CA PHE A 826 -19.04 6.73 19.23
C PHE A 826 -19.64 6.20 17.91
N ALA A 827 -18.89 6.28 16.81
CA ALA A 827 -19.39 5.96 15.48
C ALA A 827 -19.17 4.50 15.05
N CYS A 828 -18.18 3.79 15.63
CA CYS A 828 -17.68 2.53 15.06
C CYS A 828 -17.55 1.35 16.04
N VAL A 829 -17.53 1.58 17.37
CA VAL A 829 -17.20 0.53 18.35
C VAL A 829 -18.17 -0.65 18.34
N VAL A 830 -19.47 -0.39 18.11
CA VAL A 830 -20.50 -1.44 18.11
C VAL A 830 -20.32 -2.35 16.90
N GLN A 831 -20.10 -1.77 15.72
CA GLN A 831 -19.83 -2.47 14.47
C GLN A 831 -18.54 -3.29 14.57
N TYR A 832 -17.48 -2.73 15.15
CA TYR A 832 -16.24 -3.46 15.41
C TYR A 832 -16.46 -4.66 16.35
N ILE A 833 -17.16 -4.49 17.48
CA ILE A 833 -17.46 -5.60 18.41
C ILE A 833 -18.27 -6.70 17.70
N LEU A 834 -19.27 -6.33 16.90
CA LEU A 834 -20.09 -7.27 16.13
C LEU A 834 -19.30 -8.03 15.07
N LEU A 835 -18.36 -7.39 14.36
CA LEU A 835 -17.53 -8.05 13.35
C LEU A 835 -16.30 -8.78 13.94
N SER A 836 -15.90 -8.48 15.18
CA SER A 836 -14.71 -9.07 15.82
C SER A 836 -14.66 -10.61 15.84
N PRO A 837 -15.77 -11.37 15.99
CA PRO A 837 -15.69 -12.84 15.92
C PRO A 837 -15.49 -13.32 14.48
N ALA A 838 -15.96 -12.59 13.48
CA ALA A 838 -15.71 -12.89 12.08
C ALA A 838 -14.26 -12.56 11.68
N TYR A 839 -13.64 -11.55 12.31
CA TYR A 839 -12.21 -11.27 12.14
C TYR A 839 -11.35 -12.42 12.68
N ILE A 840 -11.71 -13.02 13.82
CA ILE A 840 -10.99 -14.19 14.38
C ILE A 840 -11.29 -15.47 13.58
N ASN A 841 -12.57 -15.77 13.36
CA ASN A 841 -12.98 -17.07 12.82
C ASN A 841 -12.98 -17.07 11.28
N VAL A 842 -13.69 -16.14 10.61
CA VAL A 842 -13.83 -16.15 9.15
C VAL A 842 -12.53 -15.74 8.45
N LEU A 843 -11.94 -14.60 8.82
CA LEU A 843 -10.69 -14.17 8.21
C LEU A 843 -9.52 -15.08 8.61
N GLY A 844 -9.46 -15.52 9.87
CA GLY A 844 -8.42 -16.43 10.35
C GLY A 844 -8.43 -17.78 9.63
N ILE A 845 -9.59 -18.45 9.56
CA ILE A 845 -9.72 -19.72 8.82
C ILE A 845 -9.41 -19.50 7.33
N PHE A 846 -9.95 -18.46 6.69
CA PHE A 846 -9.67 -18.18 5.28
C PHE A 846 -8.18 -17.96 5.01
N ALA A 847 -7.50 -17.21 5.88
CA ALA A 847 -6.09 -16.89 5.77
C ALA A 847 -5.20 -18.14 5.86
N PHE A 848 -5.37 -18.96 6.91
CA PHE A 848 -4.62 -20.21 7.09
C PHE A 848 -4.93 -21.24 5.99
N CYS A 849 -6.20 -21.41 5.60
CA CYS A 849 -6.59 -22.31 4.51
C CYS A 849 -6.08 -21.88 3.13
N ASN A 850 -5.61 -20.64 2.96
CA ASN A 850 -5.09 -20.11 1.70
C ASN A 850 -3.65 -19.59 1.80
N ILE A 851 -2.82 -20.19 2.67
CA ILE A 851 -1.36 -19.96 2.71
C ILE A 851 -0.65 -20.36 1.39
N ASN A 852 -1.27 -21.19 0.54
CA ASN A 852 -0.77 -21.46 -0.82
C ASN A 852 -1.00 -20.29 -1.80
N ASP A 853 -1.91 -19.36 -1.49
CA ASP A 853 -2.22 -18.21 -2.33
C ASP A 853 -1.27 -17.05 -1.99
N ILE A 854 -0.21 -16.91 -2.78
CA ILE A 854 0.80 -15.85 -2.69
C ILE A 854 0.44 -14.67 -3.64
N SER A 855 -0.77 -14.69 -4.24
CA SER A 855 -1.22 -13.56 -5.05
C SER A 855 -1.34 -12.30 -4.20
N TRP A 856 -1.03 -11.16 -4.82
CA TRP A 856 -1.03 -9.87 -4.14
C TRP A 856 -2.42 -9.25 -4.01
N GLY A 857 -3.45 -9.82 -4.64
CA GLY A 857 -4.84 -9.36 -4.53
C GLY A 857 -5.09 -7.93 -5.03
N THR A 858 -4.12 -7.32 -5.69
CA THR A 858 -4.23 -6.05 -6.41
C THR A 858 -4.85 -6.27 -7.77
N LYS A 859 -5.33 -5.20 -8.41
CA LYS A 859 -5.49 -5.18 -9.87
C LYS A 859 -4.11 -5.41 -10.50
N GLY A 860 -4.05 -6.11 -11.63
CA GLY A 860 -2.81 -6.40 -12.35
C GLY A 860 -2.03 -7.62 -11.86
N ALA A 861 -1.69 -8.49 -12.81
CA ALA A 861 -0.73 -9.58 -12.64
C ALA A 861 0.31 -9.53 -13.77
N LEU A 862 1.39 -10.31 -13.62
CA LEU A 862 2.52 -10.30 -14.55
C LEU A 862 2.11 -10.68 -15.98
N THR A 863 2.19 -9.70 -16.88
CA THR A 863 2.04 -9.89 -18.33
C THR A 863 3.41 -9.76 -19.01
N ASN A 864 4.21 -10.82 -18.95
CA ASN A 864 5.48 -10.92 -19.68
C ASN A 864 5.19 -11.15 -21.17
N GLU A 865 4.75 -10.10 -21.86
CA GLU A 865 4.63 -10.06 -23.32
C GLU A 865 5.72 -9.18 -23.90
N GLN A 866 6.91 -9.77 -24.12
CA GLN A 866 7.92 -9.13 -24.95
C GLN A 866 7.35 -8.94 -26.36
N PRO A 867 7.35 -7.71 -26.92
CA PRO A 867 6.83 -7.47 -28.26
C PRO A 867 7.68 -8.22 -29.28
N LYS A 868 7.03 -8.95 -30.19
CA LYS A 868 7.72 -9.62 -31.30
C LYS A 868 8.47 -8.57 -32.12
N ARG A 869 9.81 -8.68 -32.21
CA ARG A 869 10.65 -7.84 -33.07
C ARG A 869 9.99 -7.68 -34.45
N ARG A 870 9.58 -6.47 -34.80
CA ARG A 870 9.39 -6.12 -36.21
C ARG A 870 10.76 -6.15 -36.86
N ALA A 871 10.92 -6.89 -37.95
CA ALA A 871 12.15 -6.88 -38.72
C ALA A 871 12.31 -5.51 -39.39
N ILE A 872 13.07 -4.62 -38.76
CA ILE A 872 13.57 -3.41 -39.41
C ILE A 872 14.51 -3.89 -40.52
N ALA A 873 14.27 -3.40 -41.75
CA ALA A 873 15.11 -3.78 -42.88
C ALA A 873 16.54 -3.27 -42.65
N SER A 874 17.52 -4.17 -42.73
CA SER A 874 18.92 -3.83 -42.51
C SER A 874 19.42 -2.85 -43.57
N GLY A 875 19.48 -1.57 -43.21
CA GLY A 875 20.30 -0.58 -43.92
C GLY A 875 21.74 -1.06 -43.97
N LYS A 876 22.42 -0.81 -45.10
CA LYS A 876 23.79 -1.35 -45.31
C LYS A 876 24.76 -0.73 -44.32
N GLU A 877 25.66 -1.57 -43.82
CA GLU A 877 26.70 -1.20 -42.87
C GLU A 877 27.62 -0.10 -43.44
N GLY A 878 27.78 0.97 -42.67
CA GLY A 878 28.89 1.91 -42.77
C GLY A 878 29.45 2.12 -41.37
N GLU A 879 30.77 1.97 -41.21
CA GLU A 879 31.43 2.08 -39.91
C GLU A 879 31.43 3.55 -39.44
N GLY A 880 30.40 3.94 -38.67
CA GLY A 880 30.32 5.26 -38.04
C GLY A 880 28.98 5.58 -37.34
N GLU A 881 27.83 5.32 -37.96
CA GLU A 881 26.53 5.87 -37.52
C GLU A 881 25.81 5.11 -36.38
N LYS A 882 26.51 4.67 -35.32
CA LYS A 882 25.88 3.99 -34.16
C LYS A 882 25.33 4.91 -33.05
N GLN A 883 25.31 6.22 -33.27
CA GLN A 883 25.02 7.23 -32.24
C GLN A 883 23.74 8.06 -32.49
N VAL A 884 23.03 7.82 -33.60
CA VAL A 884 21.86 8.59 -34.02
C VAL A 884 20.61 7.72 -34.06
N LEU A 885 19.55 8.12 -33.37
CA LEU A 885 18.28 7.41 -33.32
C LEU A 885 17.20 8.17 -34.09
N ILE A 886 16.42 7.44 -34.88
CA ILE A 886 15.38 7.99 -35.74
C ILE A 886 14.05 8.05 -34.97
N LEU A 887 13.50 9.25 -34.84
CA LEU A 887 12.17 9.47 -34.27
C LEU A 887 11.08 8.96 -35.22
N SER A 888 10.02 8.36 -34.67
CA SER A 888 8.93 7.81 -35.48
C SER A 888 8.15 8.89 -36.24
N ASP A 889 7.91 8.66 -37.53
CA ASP A 889 7.13 9.56 -38.42
C ASP A 889 5.68 9.86 -37.93
N SER A 890 5.22 9.15 -36.90
CA SER A 890 3.91 9.30 -36.26
C SER A 890 3.90 10.26 -35.04
N MET A 891 4.86 11.18 -34.92
CA MET A 891 4.84 12.22 -33.88
C MET A 891 3.63 13.16 -34.04
N GLY A 892 2.64 13.00 -33.14
CA GLY A 892 1.48 13.88 -33.05
C GLY A 892 1.85 15.32 -32.70
N ASN A 893 0.98 16.27 -33.01
CA ASN A 893 1.16 17.66 -32.61
C ASN A 893 0.89 17.83 -31.09
N PRO A 894 1.81 18.40 -30.29
CA PRO A 894 1.61 18.55 -28.86
C PRO A 894 0.32 19.29 -28.48
N ASP A 895 -0.09 20.32 -29.21
CA ASP A 895 -1.35 21.04 -28.94
C ASP A 895 -2.61 20.23 -29.28
N GLU A 896 -2.55 19.33 -30.26
CA GLU A 896 -3.66 18.40 -30.55
C GLU A 896 -3.77 17.34 -29.44
N LEU A 897 -2.64 16.76 -29.03
CA LEU A 897 -2.58 15.81 -27.91
C LEU A 897 -3.04 16.46 -26.59
N TYR A 898 -2.68 17.71 -26.35
CA TYR A 898 -3.12 18.50 -25.20
C TYR A 898 -4.63 18.77 -25.24
N LYS A 899 -5.19 19.11 -26.41
CA LYS A 899 -6.64 19.29 -26.59
C LYS A 899 -7.40 17.99 -26.36
N THR A 900 -6.95 16.86 -26.92
CA THR A 900 -7.54 15.55 -26.66
C THR A 900 -7.46 15.18 -25.17
N ALA A 901 -6.38 15.53 -24.47
CA ALA A 901 -6.29 15.33 -23.02
C ALA A 901 -7.33 16.17 -22.24
N GLN A 902 -7.64 17.41 -22.66
CA GLN A 902 -8.74 18.20 -22.08
C GLN A 902 -10.09 17.52 -22.31
N GLU A 903 -10.35 17.09 -23.55
CA GLU A 903 -11.58 16.41 -23.96
C GLU A 903 -11.80 15.12 -23.14
N LEU A 904 -10.77 14.29 -22.99
CA LEU A 904 -10.79 13.06 -22.19
C LEU A 904 -11.13 13.28 -20.70
N LEU A 905 -10.75 14.41 -20.10
CA LEU A 905 -11.13 14.72 -18.71
C LEU A 905 -12.50 15.40 -18.59
N VAL A 906 -12.98 16.08 -19.64
CA VAL A 906 -14.31 16.70 -19.67
C VAL A 906 -15.41 15.67 -20.02
N GLU A 907 -15.12 14.66 -20.82
CA GLU A 907 -16.09 13.62 -21.19
C GLU A 907 -16.29 12.55 -20.09
N GLY A 908 -17.52 12.04 -20.00
CA GLY A 908 -17.91 11.02 -19.02
C GLY A 908 -17.95 9.63 -19.63
N GLU A 909 -17.44 8.64 -18.90
CA GLU A 909 -17.43 7.19 -19.25
C GLU A 909 -17.07 6.84 -20.70
N ILE A 910 -15.77 6.71 -20.98
CA ILE A 910 -15.32 5.84 -22.09
C ILE A 910 -15.64 4.40 -21.70
N LYS A 911 -16.31 3.66 -22.58
CA LYS A 911 -16.50 2.21 -22.43
C LYS A 911 -15.17 1.50 -22.63
N GLU A 912 -14.60 0.95 -21.56
CA GLU A 912 -13.40 0.13 -21.62
C GLU A 912 -13.58 -1.07 -22.59
N GLU A 913 -12.66 -1.26 -23.53
CA GLU A 913 -12.68 -2.39 -24.45
C GLU A 913 -12.27 -3.68 -23.72
N LYS A 914 -13.27 -4.50 -23.37
CA LYS A 914 -13.12 -5.73 -22.58
C LYS A 914 -12.31 -6.85 -23.24
N SER A 915 -11.88 -6.68 -24.49
CA SER A 915 -11.23 -7.69 -25.32
C SER A 915 -9.89 -8.19 -24.75
N PHE A 916 -9.14 -7.34 -24.07
CA PHE A 916 -7.80 -7.70 -23.55
C PHE A 916 -7.85 -8.46 -22.21
N GLU A 917 -8.87 -8.22 -21.38
CA GLU A 917 -8.95 -8.82 -20.04
C GLU A 917 -9.14 -10.35 -20.05
N GLU A 918 -9.85 -10.90 -21.05
CA GLU A 918 -10.20 -12.33 -21.04
C GLU A 918 -8.96 -13.21 -21.31
N ILE A 919 -8.11 -12.78 -22.26
CA ILE A 919 -6.82 -13.39 -22.56
C ILE A 919 -5.87 -13.30 -21.35
N GLU A 920 -5.89 -12.16 -20.64
CA GLU A 920 -5.11 -11.96 -19.42
C GLU A 920 -5.59 -12.86 -18.28
N ARG A 921 -6.90 -12.94 -18.02
CA ARG A 921 -7.50 -13.84 -17.02
C ARG A 921 -7.10 -15.30 -17.24
N GLU A 922 -7.04 -15.75 -18.49
CA GLU A 922 -6.65 -17.13 -18.83
C GLU A 922 -5.18 -17.40 -18.52
N LYS A 923 -4.26 -16.52 -18.96
CA LYS A 923 -2.81 -16.61 -18.68
C LYS A 923 -2.51 -16.55 -17.18
N ILE A 924 -3.19 -15.68 -16.44
CA ILE A 924 -3.14 -15.62 -14.97
C ILE A 924 -3.51 -16.97 -14.36
N SER A 925 -4.57 -17.61 -14.85
CA SER A 925 -5.01 -18.90 -14.33
C SER A 925 -3.95 -20.00 -14.48
N LEU A 926 -3.18 -19.99 -15.57
CA LEU A 926 -2.17 -21.01 -15.87
C LEU A 926 -0.94 -20.90 -14.96
N ASN A 927 -0.41 -19.68 -14.77
CA ASN A 927 0.72 -19.46 -13.87
C ASN A 927 0.37 -19.74 -12.40
N ILE A 928 -0.84 -19.35 -11.96
CA ILE A 928 -1.35 -19.69 -10.61
C ILE A 928 -1.45 -21.21 -10.42
N LYS A 929 -2.05 -21.95 -11.38
CA LYS A 929 -2.16 -23.42 -11.32
C LYS A 929 -0.80 -24.12 -11.21
N LYS A 930 0.27 -23.54 -11.77
CA LYS A 930 1.64 -24.09 -11.67
C LYS A 930 2.23 -23.89 -10.27
N SER A 931 2.02 -22.75 -9.62
CA SER A 931 2.49 -22.50 -8.25
C SER A 931 1.65 -23.23 -7.18
N GLU A 932 0.33 -23.30 -7.36
CA GLU A 932 -0.59 -23.95 -6.41
C GLU A 932 -0.25 -25.43 -6.16
N LYS A 933 0.14 -26.17 -7.19
CA LYS A 933 0.54 -27.59 -7.06
C LYS A 933 1.75 -27.78 -6.12
N ASN A 934 2.74 -26.89 -6.19
CA ASN A 934 3.95 -26.99 -5.37
C ASN A 934 3.67 -26.61 -3.90
N TYR A 935 2.79 -25.65 -3.65
CA TYR A 935 2.49 -25.17 -2.30
C TYR A 935 1.34 -25.91 -1.59
N ALA A 936 0.57 -26.75 -2.31
CA ALA A 936 -0.56 -27.49 -1.76
C ALA A 936 -0.19 -28.34 -0.52
N LEU A 937 0.92 -29.08 -0.55
CA LEU A 937 1.38 -29.91 0.58
C LEU A 937 1.81 -29.05 1.78
N GLY A 938 2.55 -27.96 1.54
CA GLY A 938 2.99 -27.03 2.58
C GLY A 938 1.81 -26.38 3.32
N ARG A 939 0.75 -26.01 2.60
CA ARG A 939 -0.53 -25.61 3.20
C ARG A 939 -1.09 -26.74 4.06
N THR A 940 -1.25 -27.95 3.50
CA THR A 940 -1.89 -29.06 4.20
C THR A 940 -1.22 -29.37 5.53
N TYR A 941 0.11 -29.43 5.59
CA TYR A 941 0.83 -29.61 6.85
C TYR A 941 0.64 -28.43 7.82
N THR A 942 0.74 -27.18 7.34
CA THR A 942 0.60 -25.98 8.19
C THR A 942 -0.80 -25.90 8.81
N VAL A 943 -1.86 -26.09 8.00
CA VAL A 943 -3.26 -26.11 8.44
C VAL A 943 -3.52 -27.28 9.37
N LEU A 944 -2.99 -28.48 9.09
CA LEU A 944 -3.15 -29.65 9.95
C LEU A 944 -2.52 -29.44 11.33
N ILE A 945 -1.30 -28.90 11.41
CA ILE A 945 -0.62 -28.59 12.69
C ILE A 945 -1.38 -27.49 13.45
N TRP A 946 -1.85 -26.46 12.76
CA TRP A 946 -2.66 -25.39 13.35
C TRP A 946 -3.99 -25.90 13.92
N LEU A 947 -4.71 -26.74 13.17
CA LEU A 947 -5.96 -27.36 13.61
C LEU A 947 -5.75 -28.35 14.76
N ILE A 948 -4.77 -29.24 14.67
CA ILE A 948 -4.46 -30.21 15.73
C ILE A 948 -4.05 -29.49 17.02
N SER A 949 -3.18 -28.48 16.95
CA SER A 949 -2.77 -27.73 18.16
C SER A 949 -3.92 -26.95 18.79
N ASN A 950 -4.79 -26.32 18.00
CA ASN A 950 -6.03 -25.71 18.50
C ASN A 950 -6.99 -26.74 19.10
N PHE A 951 -7.17 -27.91 18.47
CA PHE A 951 -8.03 -28.99 18.96
C PHE A 951 -7.52 -29.60 20.27
N ILE A 952 -6.19 -29.83 20.39
CA ILE A 952 -5.56 -30.28 21.64
C ILE A 952 -5.84 -29.28 22.77
N LEU A 953 -5.77 -27.98 22.52
CA LEU A 953 -6.10 -26.97 23.54
C LEU A 953 -7.58 -27.07 23.97
N LEU A 954 -8.52 -27.27 23.04
CA LEU A 954 -9.93 -27.50 23.39
C LEU A 954 -10.11 -28.75 24.26
N VAL A 955 -9.50 -29.87 23.86
CA VAL A 955 -9.60 -31.17 24.56
C VAL A 955 -9.01 -31.07 25.97
N VAL A 956 -7.84 -30.45 26.13
CA VAL A 956 -7.17 -30.29 27.44
C VAL A 956 -7.95 -29.37 28.38
N ILE A 957 -8.47 -28.23 27.90
CA ILE A 957 -9.16 -27.26 28.75
C ILE A 957 -10.60 -27.71 29.10
N LEU A 958 -11.29 -28.37 28.18
CA LEU A 958 -12.64 -28.92 28.42
C LEU A 958 -12.63 -30.34 29.01
N ARG A 959 -11.46 -30.99 29.09
CA ARG A 959 -11.23 -32.39 29.53
C ARG A 959 -12.03 -33.45 28.76
N THR A 960 -12.49 -33.13 27.56
CA THR A 960 -13.27 -34.04 26.71
C THR A 960 -12.40 -35.14 26.07
N GLY A 961 -12.97 -35.98 25.20
CA GLY A 961 -12.19 -36.90 24.37
C GLY A 961 -11.47 -38.02 25.13
N GLY A 962 -12.08 -38.55 26.20
CA GLY A 962 -11.53 -39.67 26.98
C GLY A 962 -10.51 -39.27 28.06
N LEU A 963 -10.15 -37.99 28.20
CA LEU A 963 -9.26 -37.54 29.28
C LEU A 963 -9.86 -37.78 30.68
N GLU A 964 -11.17 -37.57 30.85
CA GLU A 964 -11.85 -37.90 32.10
C GLU A 964 -11.90 -39.41 32.36
N GLU A 965 -12.21 -40.22 31.35
CA GLU A 965 -12.23 -41.69 31.44
C GLU A 965 -10.85 -42.26 31.82
N TYR A 966 -9.77 -41.74 31.21
CA TYR A 966 -8.39 -42.05 31.59
C TYR A 966 -8.07 -41.59 33.02
N SER A 967 -8.59 -40.43 33.44
CA SER A 967 -8.41 -39.96 34.82
C SER A 967 -9.15 -40.83 35.83
N GLU A 968 -10.35 -41.33 35.51
CA GLU A 968 -11.09 -42.25 36.38
C GLU A 968 -10.40 -43.61 36.43
N PHE A 969 -9.94 -44.15 35.29
CA PHE A 969 -9.14 -45.37 35.22
C PHE A 969 -7.89 -45.28 36.11
N LYS A 970 -7.07 -44.25 35.92
CA LYS A 970 -5.83 -44.02 36.69
C LYS A 970 -6.08 -43.81 38.19
N ASN A 971 -7.18 -43.16 38.57
CA ASN A 971 -7.55 -43.02 39.99
C ASN A 971 -8.11 -44.33 40.57
N SER A 972 -8.74 -45.19 39.75
CA SER A 972 -9.30 -46.46 40.20
C SER A 972 -8.23 -47.48 40.61
N GLU A 973 -7.03 -47.44 40.00
CA GLU A 973 -5.88 -48.24 40.44
C GLU A 973 -5.34 -47.81 41.82
N GLN A 974 -5.55 -46.55 42.24
CA GLN A 974 -4.98 -46.02 43.50
C GLN A 974 -5.97 -45.92 44.67
N ASN A 975 -7.29 -45.89 44.45
CA ASN A 975 -8.25 -45.83 45.58
C ASN A 975 -9.56 -46.60 45.31
N ASN A 976 -9.69 -47.75 45.96
CA ASN A 976 -10.95 -48.50 46.04
C ASN A 976 -11.94 -47.83 47.03
N LYS A 977 -12.60 -46.73 46.61
CA LYS A 977 -13.76 -46.16 47.33
C LYS A 977 -14.67 -45.30 46.45
N SER A 978 -15.96 -45.64 46.49
CA SER A 978 -17.11 -44.81 46.10
C SER A 978 -17.18 -44.33 44.64
N LYS A 979 -17.96 -45.04 43.82
CA LYS A 979 -18.54 -44.53 42.55
C LYS A 979 -19.56 -43.42 42.82
N VAL A 980 -19.11 -42.23 43.21
CA VAL A 980 -19.91 -41.02 43.11
C VAL A 980 -19.92 -40.61 41.64
N LYS A 981 -21.09 -40.54 41.00
CA LYS A 981 -21.22 -39.82 39.73
C LYS A 981 -20.84 -38.36 40.02
N ARG A 982 -19.65 -37.93 39.57
CA ARG A 982 -19.33 -36.51 39.52
C ARG A 982 -20.27 -35.87 38.51
N ASP A 983 -20.92 -34.77 38.90
CA ASP A 983 -21.73 -34.02 37.93
C ASP A 983 -20.82 -33.52 36.80
N TYR A 984 -21.20 -33.89 35.58
CA TYR A 984 -20.43 -33.90 34.31
C TYR A 984 -19.79 -32.55 33.89
N TRP A 985 -19.98 -31.50 34.68
CA TRP A 985 -19.53 -30.14 34.43
C TRP A 985 -19.08 -29.40 35.69
N ASN A 986 -18.85 -30.08 36.84
CA ASN A 986 -18.64 -29.39 38.12
C ASN A 986 -17.16 -29.25 38.55
N ASP A 987 -16.23 -30.04 37.99
CA ASP A 987 -14.77 -29.85 38.23
C ASP A 987 -14.18 -28.72 37.35
N ASN A 988 -14.87 -27.58 37.34
CA ASN A 988 -14.60 -26.39 36.52
C ASN A 988 -13.23 -25.73 36.77
N ASN A 989 -12.41 -26.28 37.67
CA ASN A 989 -11.18 -25.67 38.14
C ASN A 989 -10.18 -25.38 37.01
N VAL A 990 -10.01 -26.30 36.05
CA VAL A 990 -9.12 -26.09 34.89
C VAL A 990 -9.68 -25.03 33.93
N ALA A 991 -10.94 -25.15 33.52
CA ALA A 991 -11.57 -24.21 32.59
C ALA A 991 -11.63 -22.78 33.16
N ASN A 992 -11.98 -22.62 34.45
CA ASN A 992 -11.96 -21.34 35.14
C ASN A 992 -10.53 -20.78 35.26
N THR A 993 -9.54 -21.61 35.60
CA THR A 993 -8.14 -21.16 35.71
C THR A 993 -7.59 -20.71 34.36
N PHE A 994 -7.87 -21.45 33.27
CA PHE A 994 -7.51 -21.02 31.92
C PHE A 994 -8.17 -19.70 31.54
N MET A 995 -9.47 -19.54 31.81
CA MET A 995 -10.16 -18.27 31.60
C MET A 995 -9.51 -17.13 32.40
N THR A 996 -9.24 -17.31 33.69
CA THR A 996 -8.52 -16.33 34.51
C THR A 996 -7.16 -15.99 33.89
N VAL A 997 -6.36 -16.98 33.48
CA VAL A 997 -5.04 -16.74 32.85
C VAL A 997 -5.18 -15.94 31.55
N ILE A 998 -6.10 -16.30 30.65
CA ILE A 998 -6.33 -15.57 29.39
C ILE A 998 -6.85 -14.15 29.64
N LEU A 999 -7.82 -13.97 30.54
CA LEU A 999 -8.38 -12.65 30.87
C LEU A 999 -7.30 -11.71 31.44
N TRP A 1000 -6.45 -12.19 32.35
CA TRP A 1000 -5.35 -11.40 32.91
C TRP A 1000 -4.18 -11.21 31.94
N LEU A 1001 -3.91 -12.16 31.05
CA LEU A 1001 -2.91 -12.01 29.99
C LEU A 1001 -3.31 -10.93 28.98
N VAL A 1002 -4.56 -10.95 28.50
CA VAL A 1002 -5.13 -9.89 27.64
C VAL A 1002 -5.09 -8.54 28.35
N ALA A 1003 -5.44 -8.48 29.63
CA ALA A 1003 -5.37 -7.26 30.42
C ALA A 1003 -3.93 -6.73 30.58
N GLY A 1004 -2.94 -7.62 30.77
CA GLY A 1004 -1.53 -7.26 30.83
C GLY A 1004 -0.99 -6.71 29.51
N LEU A 1005 -1.34 -7.33 28.38
CA LEU A 1005 -0.96 -6.87 27.04
C LEU A 1005 -1.61 -5.52 26.69
N ALA A 1006 -2.87 -5.32 27.08
CA ALA A 1006 -3.55 -4.04 26.91
C ALA A 1006 -2.91 -2.93 27.78
N LEU A 1007 -2.60 -3.23 29.06
CA LEU A 1007 -1.89 -2.32 29.96
C LEU A 1007 -0.50 -1.95 29.42
N PHE A 1008 0.26 -2.91 28.88
CA PHE A 1008 1.57 -2.67 28.26
C PHE A 1008 1.48 -1.65 27.12
N ARG A 1009 0.48 -1.82 26.23
CA ARG A 1009 0.19 -0.83 25.16
C ARG A 1009 -0.15 0.55 25.70
N LEU A 1010 -1.03 0.63 26.70
CA LEU A 1010 -1.41 1.91 27.32
C LEU A 1010 -0.21 2.62 27.96
N ILE A 1011 0.70 1.90 28.62
CA ILE A 1011 1.92 2.47 29.20
C ILE A 1011 2.82 3.05 28.10
N GLY A 1012 3.04 2.32 26.99
CA GLY A 1012 3.80 2.81 25.83
C GLY A 1012 3.16 4.03 25.17
N CYS A 1013 1.85 4.01 24.98
CA CYS A 1013 1.03 5.11 24.45
C CYS A 1013 1.11 6.38 25.34
N ILE A 1014 0.99 6.23 26.66
CA ILE A 1014 1.17 7.33 27.63
C ILE A 1014 2.60 7.88 27.56
N TYR A 1015 3.62 7.02 27.57
CA TYR A 1015 5.01 7.45 27.48
C TYR A 1015 5.31 8.19 26.18
N TYR A 1016 4.78 7.71 25.04
CA TYR A 1016 4.90 8.38 23.74
C TYR A 1016 4.31 9.79 23.79
N ARG A 1017 3.08 9.97 24.30
CA ARG A 1017 2.42 11.28 24.38
C ARG A 1017 3.10 12.24 25.37
N ILE A 1018 3.56 11.74 26.52
CA ILE A 1018 4.37 12.54 27.45
C ILE A 1018 5.68 12.99 26.79
N SER A 1019 6.40 12.07 26.13
CA SER A 1019 7.65 12.36 25.42
C SER A 1019 7.43 13.36 24.28
N PHE A 1020 6.32 13.24 23.56
CA PHE A 1020 5.90 14.16 22.51
C PHE A 1020 5.74 15.59 23.06
N PHE A 1021 4.87 15.79 24.08
CA PHE A 1021 4.65 17.11 24.67
C PHE A 1021 5.90 17.72 25.31
N ILE A 1022 6.79 16.90 25.91
CA ILE A 1022 8.08 17.38 26.44
C ILE A 1022 8.97 17.92 25.31
N ASN A 1023 9.05 17.21 24.19
CA ASN A 1023 9.88 17.62 23.05
C ASN A 1023 9.29 18.81 22.30
N GLU A 1024 7.97 18.87 22.12
CA GLU A 1024 7.27 20.01 21.52
C GLU A 1024 7.40 21.27 22.40
N ARG A 1025 7.28 21.15 23.72
CA ARG A 1025 7.52 22.26 24.66
C ARG A 1025 8.99 22.72 24.67
N ARG A 1026 9.95 21.80 24.47
CA ARG A 1026 11.38 22.15 24.29
C ARG A 1026 11.61 22.87 22.96
N PHE A 1027 10.93 22.46 21.88
CA PHE A 1027 11.00 23.11 20.58
C PHE A 1027 10.40 24.52 20.63
N HIS A 1028 9.19 24.70 21.17
CA HIS A 1028 8.61 26.03 21.36
C HIS A 1028 9.48 26.95 22.23
N ARG A 1029 10.12 26.44 23.29
CA ARG A 1029 11.08 27.23 24.06
C ARG A 1029 12.30 27.67 23.26
N LYS A 1030 12.74 26.91 22.25
CA LYS A 1030 13.85 27.28 21.35
C LYS A 1030 13.46 28.26 20.24
N MET A 1031 12.17 28.47 19.97
CA MET A 1031 11.68 29.49 19.02
C MET A 1031 11.17 30.77 19.71
N VAL A 1032 11.17 30.79 21.06
CA VAL A 1032 10.72 31.93 21.90
C VAL A 1032 11.89 32.58 22.64
N ILE A 1033 13.04 31.89 22.70
CA ILE A 1033 14.35 32.40 23.13
C ILE A 1033 15.15 32.71 21.88
#